data_AF-Q2GUJ7-F1
#
_entry.id   AF-Q2GUJ7-F1
#
_cell.length_a   1.000
_cell.length_b   1.000
_cell.length_c   1.000
_cell.angle_alpha   90.00
_cell.angle_beta   90.00
_cell.angle_gamma   90.00
#
_symmetry.space_group_name_H-M   'P 1'
#
loop_
_entity.id
_entity.type
_entity.pdbx_description
1 polymer ?
#
loop_
_entity_poly.entity_id
_entity_poly.type
_entity_poly.pdbx_seq_one_letter_code
_entity_poly.pdbx_strand_id
1 'polypeptide(L)'
;MGKSPPPNASVSQARTKSPPHGILLFAYCYTILTTPFLLAHFMFDVLLTLFPWTRPTKEWSLNQAARMRVVRLVLLYWSRLRWGDRLTLRPGGERNRFEVMHPRSPKLYRGPLSDAVIHAEAIGTTWTPARPPPPALVRPELTVALHFHGGGFAIGNGRDEDTGYLSQVLIQHMGCKFVCTPQYRLSSGSNGRFPAPVQDALTAYLWLLHEKRIPAHQIIFSGDSAGGNIALALLRYIQEHGVELDIPAPAAVALWSPWVDVAAAINQDMRQSPNYKTDYLNKEFGYWGAISVSGGADPSGPYLSPLHHPFKPPAADMPMFVHGGDREVLWDDIQVLAQRYGDTGWKVQLGVSRDCPHDILLLGSRLGFESEAEEAAKEAGKFFSATAVSELVRDDVKCSSGVLAPRNVECHSEALRNLAINLRGASGLTRTERSGTSSKGCKAQVSLRRYILEPHHSLLRLPGSCHTTMANGNVGAQPDNDMFFDTIIIGAGISGINAAYRIQTEGPAGTSYAILEARDTLGGTWDLFRYPGIRSDSDIFTFGFPWSPWRHNVSLASAEQIKTYMRQSAESQGIDQHILYRHSVVSANWNTANRNWELQVEVAGQDQRLTIRSRFLLLGTGYYDYEKPLETTIPGIENFAGRVIHPQFWPEDYDYTNKKVVIIGSGATAVTVLPAMAEKAKHVTMLQRSPGYVFSLPSNSIITALLFAILPISMAHYLNRIMWLVRSHLTTVLCRTWPGLAKRIIKYVTIKQLPPDIPWDPNFKPRYNPWEQRFCACVDGDFFATLRSGKANVVTGTIKTVTDKTIELDSGERLHPDLIVTATGLKLRFGGGIRFALDGRPFEWSDKFAWRAAMLQGVPNMVFLTGYETASWTLGADVSARVFVRILQEMQKRNVTMAVPRPSRSMPDKPMMSLNSTYLKRVREVLPKAGTGVWAAKTNYFADMARAKWGSISTDLEFS
;
A
#
# COMPACT_ATOMS: atom_id res chain seq x y z
N MET A 1 -10.36 -24.79 63.27
CA MET A 1 -9.36 -23.84 63.81
C MET A 1 -7.98 -24.31 63.36
N GLY A 2 -7.16 -23.43 62.76
CA GLY A 2 -5.79 -23.75 62.37
C GLY A 2 -5.38 -23.05 61.09
N LYS A 3 -4.82 -21.84 61.22
CA LYS A 3 -4.57 -20.79 60.21
C LYS A 3 -3.68 -21.20 59.03
N SER A 4 -4.04 -20.73 57.84
CA SER A 4 -3.21 -20.63 56.63
C SER A 4 -2.12 -19.54 56.79
N PRO A 5 -0.89 -19.75 56.28
CA PRO A 5 0.14 -18.72 56.20
C PRO A 5 0.01 -17.87 54.91
N PRO A 6 0.57 -16.65 54.87
CA PRO A 6 0.28 -15.65 53.83
C PRO A 6 1.13 -15.84 52.55
N PRO A 7 0.67 -15.35 51.38
CA PRO A 7 1.46 -15.33 50.17
C PRO A 7 2.26 -14.02 50.11
N ASN A 8 3.56 -14.07 50.38
CA ASN A 8 4.56 -13.12 49.89
C ASN A 8 5.95 -13.56 50.33
N ALA A 9 6.67 -14.24 49.43
CA ALA A 9 8.14 -14.31 49.48
C ALA A 9 8.65 -14.42 48.04
N SER A 10 9.45 -13.43 47.67
CA SER A 10 10.21 -13.27 46.44
C SER A 10 10.78 -14.58 45.89
N VAL A 11 10.46 -14.89 44.64
CA VAL A 11 11.16 -15.89 43.83
C VAL A 11 12.63 -15.49 43.76
N SER A 12 13.49 -16.24 44.45
CA SER A 12 14.93 -16.07 44.41
C SER A 12 15.40 -16.28 42.96
N GLN A 13 15.90 -15.22 42.36
CA GLN A 13 16.67 -15.24 41.12
C GLN A 13 17.79 -16.28 41.23
N ALA A 14 17.67 -17.41 40.55
CA ALA A 14 18.84 -18.20 40.18
C ALA A 14 19.64 -17.37 39.17
N ARG A 15 20.52 -16.51 39.68
CA ARG A 15 21.49 -15.73 38.90
C ARG A 15 22.36 -16.70 38.10
N THR A 16 22.13 -16.81 36.80
CA THR A 16 23.28 -16.97 35.89
C THR A 16 24.12 -15.71 36.09
N LYS A 17 25.36 -15.90 36.54
CA LYS A 17 26.25 -14.80 36.92
C LYS A 17 26.34 -13.81 35.76
N SER A 18 25.89 -12.57 35.98
CA SER A 18 26.35 -11.42 35.20
C SER A 18 27.89 -11.44 35.21
N PRO A 19 28.56 -10.96 34.15
CA PRO A 19 30.02 -10.85 34.17
C PRO A 19 30.40 -10.12 35.47
N PRO A 20 31.43 -10.56 36.21
CA PRO A 20 31.85 -9.88 37.43
C PRO A 20 31.96 -8.38 37.12
N HIS A 21 31.42 -7.53 38.00
CA HIS A 21 31.25 -6.08 37.73
C HIS A 21 32.53 -5.39 37.22
N GLY A 22 33.72 -5.94 37.53
CA GLY A 22 35.01 -5.51 36.99
C GLY A 22 35.21 -5.69 35.47
N ILE A 23 34.65 -6.74 34.84
CA ILE A 23 34.83 -6.98 33.39
C ILE A 23 34.00 -6.00 32.55
N LEU A 24 32.77 -5.72 32.96
CA LEU A 24 31.92 -4.70 32.32
C LEU A 24 32.51 -3.30 32.52
N LEU A 25 32.94 -2.96 33.74
CA LEU A 25 33.60 -1.68 34.02
C LEU A 25 34.88 -1.50 33.18
N PHE A 26 35.70 -2.54 33.05
CA PHE A 26 36.87 -2.52 32.18
C PHE A 26 36.50 -2.30 30.71
N ALA A 27 35.47 -2.98 30.19
CA ALA A 27 35.00 -2.78 28.83
C ALA A 27 34.48 -1.35 28.59
N TYR A 28 33.76 -0.77 29.55
CA TYR A 28 33.33 0.64 29.50
C TYR A 28 34.53 1.60 29.50
N CYS A 29 35.46 1.45 30.45
CA CYS A 29 36.65 2.29 30.53
C CYS A 29 37.52 2.16 29.27
N TYR A 30 37.75 0.94 28.78
CA TYR A 30 38.48 0.69 27.54
C TYR A 30 37.79 1.31 26.33
N THR A 31 36.46 1.21 26.22
CA THR A 31 35.70 1.81 25.12
C THR A 31 35.80 3.34 25.18
N ILE A 32 35.64 3.96 26.34
CA ILE A 32 35.78 5.41 26.52
C ILE A 32 37.20 5.87 26.15
N LEU A 33 38.23 5.19 26.66
CA LEU A 33 39.64 5.52 26.41
C LEU A 33 40.02 5.37 24.93
N THR A 34 39.43 4.41 24.21
CA THR A 34 39.71 4.17 22.78
C THR A 34 38.82 4.97 21.84
N THR A 35 37.75 5.59 22.33
CA THR A 35 36.77 6.35 21.51
C THR A 35 37.41 7.46 20.67
N PRO A 36 38.30 8.32 21.21
CA PRO A 36 38.94 9.38 20.40
C PRO A 36 39.72 8.81 19.21
N PHE A 37 40.44 7.70 19.41
CA PHE A 37 41.20 7.04 18.36
C PHE A 37 40.28 6.40 17.31
N LEU A 38 39.21 5.73 17.74
CA LEU A 38 38.21 5.14 16.84
C LEU A 38 37.51 6.19 15.99
N LEU A 39 37.14 7.34 16.57
CA LEU A 39 36.51 8.43 15.84
C LEU A 39 37.48 9.10 14.86
N ALA A 40 38.74 9.29 15.24
CA ALA A 40 39.76 9.82 14.35
C ALA A 40 39.99 8.88 13.15
N HIS A 41 40.12 7.57 13.40
CA HIS A 41 40.25 6.56 12.36
C HIS A 41 39.01 6.49 11.46
N PHE A 42 37.81 6.52 12.05
CA PHE A 42 36.55 6.56 11.31
C PHE A 42 36.47 7.79 10.40
N MET A 43 36.84 8.98 10.91
CA MET A 43 36.83 10.19 10.09
C MET A 43 37.82 10.11 8.94
N PHE A 44 39.00 9.57 9.19
CA PHE A 44 39.99 9.32 8.14
C PHE A 44 39.45 8.33 7.09
N ASP A 45 38.86 7.21 7.52
CA ASP A 45 38.27 6.22 6.61
C ASP A 45 37.13 6.81 5.75
N VAL A 46 36.26 7.63 6.34
CA VAL A 46 35.18 8.31 5.61
C VAL A 46 35.77 9.30 4.60
N LEU A 47 36.79 10.07 4.96
CA LEU A 47 37.47 10.97 4.02
C LEU A 47 38.11 10.20 2.87
N LEU A 48 38.69 9.03 3.13
CA LEU A 48 39.22 8.16 2.07
C LEU A 48 38.13 7.71 1.10
N THR A 49 36.86 7.58 1.49
CA THR A 49 35.79 7.19 0.55
C THR A 49 35.50 8.22 -0.55
N LEU A 50 35.97 9.47 -0.38
CA LEU A 50 35.87 10.53 -1.40
C LEU A 50 36.59 10.14 -2.70
N PHE A 51 37.68 9.39 -2.60
CA PHE A 51 38.44 8.93 -3.75
C PHE A 51 37.98 7.52 -4.16
N PRO A 52 37.52 7.29 -5.41
CA PRO A 52 36.97 5.99 -5.83
C PRO A 52 37.92 4.80 -5.66
N TRP A 53 39.25 5.00 -5.80
CA TRP A 53 40.24 3.91 -5.72
C TRP A 53 40.57 3.46 -4.29
N THR A 54 40.16 4.21 -3.27
CA THR A 54 40.32 3.88 -1.83
C THR A 54 39.04 3.34 -1.20
N ARG A 55 37.94 3.25 -1.96
CA ARG A 55 36.72 2.57 -1.52
C ARG A 55 36.96 1.06 -1.40
N PRO A 56 36.23 0.34 -0.53
CA PRO A 56 36.35 -1.11 -0.37
C PRO A 56 36.18 -1.88 -1.70
N THR A 57 35.25 -1.40 -2.54
CA THR A 57 35.04 -1.81 -3.93
C THR A 57 34.94 -0.53 -4.77
N LYS A 58 35.40 -0.57 -6.03
CA LYS A 58 35.42 0.61 -6.90
C LYS A 58 34.03 0.97 -7.43
N GLU A 59 33.15 -0.01 -7.43
CA GLU A 59 31.80 -0.02 -7.96
C GLU A 59 30.83 0.72 -7.02
N TRP A 60 31.14 0.80 -5.72
CA TRP A 60 30.28 1.48 -4.76
C TRP A 60 30.29 2.99 -4.95
N SER A 61 29.08 3.57 -4.85
CA SER A 61 28.90 5.00 -4.72
C SER A 61 29.55 5.52 -3.43
N LEU A 62 29.82 6.83 -3.40
CA LEU A 62 30.28 7.50 -2.18
C LEU A 62 29.31 7.26 -1.00
N ASN A 63 28.01 7.27 -1.30
CA ASN A 63 26.97 7.09 -0.30
C ASN A 63 27.01 5.69 0.33
N GLN A 64 27.11 4.65 -0.50
CA GLN A 64 27.25 3.26 -0.03
C GLN A 64 28.50 3.06 0.82
N ALA A 65 29.65 3.52 0.33
CA ALA A 65 30.92 3.37 1.03
C ALA A 65 30.93 4.09 2.39
N ALA A 66 30.41 5.33 2.46
CA ALA A 66 30.34 6.08 3.71
C ALA A 66 29.35 5.46 4.71
N ARG A 67 28.15 5.08 4.26
CA ARG A 67 27.12 4.45 5.11
C ARG A 67 27.60 3.13 5.72
N MET A 68 28.30 2.30 4.95
CA MET A 68 28.87 1.05 5.46
C MET A 68 29.83 1.30 6.63
N ARG A 69 30.69 2.31 6.55
CA ARG A 69 31.60 2.68 7.66
C ARG A 69 30.85 3.14 8.90
N VAL A 70 29.77 3.90 8.73
CA VAL A 70 28.91 4.35 9.84
C VAL A 70 28.28 3.15 10.54
N VAL A 71 27.64 2.25 9.80
CA VAL A 71 26.99 1.05 10.36
C VAL A 71 28.00 0.16 11.08
N ARG A 72 29.17 -0.06 10.48
CA ARG A 72 30.27 -0.82 11.09
C ARG A 72 30.71 -0.24 12.44
N LEU A 73 30.83 1.09 12.53
CA LEU A 73 31.21 1.76 13.77
C LEU A 73 30.13 1.62 14.85
N VAL A 74 28.86 1.79 14.49
CA VAL A 74 27.73 1.63 15.43
C VAL A 74 27.70 0.22 16.02
N LEU A 75 27.82 -0.82 15.17
CA LEU A 75 27.87 -2.20 15.62
C LEU A 75 29.09 -2.52 16.50
N LEU A 76 30.24 -1.89 16.23
CA LEU A 76 31.42 -2.01 17.08
C LEU A 76 31.16 -1.45 18.49
N TYR A 77 30.51 -0.29 18.61
CA TYR A 77 30.16 0.27 19.91
C TYR A 77 29.13 -0.60 20.63
N TRP A 78 28.06 -1.03 19.95
CA TRP A 78 27.04 -1.89 20.54
C TRP A 78 27.61 -3.21 21.05
N SER A 79 28.50 -3.86 20.29
CA SER A 79 29.15 -5.11 20.72
C SER A 79 30.10 -4.93 21.90
N ARG A 80 30.92 -3.87 21.92
CA ARG A 80 31.83 -3.58 23.03
C ARG A 80 31.11 -3.25 24.32
N LEU A 81 30.02 -2.48 24.22
CA LEU A 81 29.20 -2.09 25.36
C LEU A 81 28.18 -3.18 25.74
N ARG A 82 28.06 -4.25 24.94
CA ARG A 82 27.04 -5.30 25.05
C ARG A 82 25.63 -4.71 25.21
N TRP A 83 25.36 -3.68 24.42
CA TRP A 83 24.11 -2.95 24.46
C TRP A 83 23.04 -3.72 23.68
N GLY A 84 22.22 -4.49 24.39
CA GLY A 84 21.08 -5.22 23.82
C GLY A 84 19.79 -4.40 23.79
N ASP A 85 18.95 -4.65 22.79
CA ASP A 85 17.62 -4.04 22.70
C ASP A 85 16.67 -4.57 23.77
N ARG A 86 15.69 -3.74 24.15
CA ARG A 86 14.64 -4.11 25.09
C ARG A 86 13.32 -4.26 24.36
N LEU A 87 12.89 -5.51 24.20
CA LEU A 87 11.62 -5.82 23.56
C LEU A 87 10.44 -5.48 24.47
N THR A 88 9.40 -4.89 23.88
CA THR A 88 8.15 -4.56 24.57
C THR A 88 6.99 -5.28 23.92
N LEU A 89 6.06 -5.78 24.74
CA LEU A 89 4.78 -6.36 24.29
C LEU A 89 3.68 -5.29 24.14
N ARG A 90 4.01 -4.01 24.36
CA ARG A 90 3.05 -2.92 24.11
C ARG A 90 3.10 -2.53 22.63
N PRO A 91 1.94 -2.24 22.01
CA PRO A 91 1.92 -1.66 20.67
C PRO A 91 2.71 -0.35 20.60
N GLY A 92 3.46 -0.16 19.52
CA GLY A 92 4.30 1.02 19.26
C GLY A 92 3.72 1.87 18.13
N GLY A 93 4.59 2.36 17.23
CA GLY A 93 4.17 3.08 16.03
C GLY A 93 3.31 2.24 15.07
N GLU A 94 3.44 0.91 15.16
CA GLU A 94 2.73 -0.10 14.37
C GLU A 94 1.26 -0.24 14.76
N ARG A 95 0.91 0.17 16.00
CA ARG A 95 -0.45 0.19 16.53
C ARG A 95 -1.15 -1.16 16.34
N ASN A 96 -2.23 -1.23 15.57
CA ASN A 96 -2.96 -2.49 15.42
C ASN A 96 -2.27 -3.48 14.51
N ARG A 97 -1.13 -3.19 13.88
CA ARG A 97 -0.38 -4.27 13.21
C ARG A 97 0.38 -5.13 14.22
N PHE A 98 0.56 -4.64 15.44
CA PHE A 98 1.22 -5.39 16.50
C PHE A 98 0.25 -6.33 17.22
N GLU A 99 0.67 -7.57 17.44
CA GLU A 99 -0.04 -8.59 18.21
C GLU A 99 0.90 -9.29 19.19
N VAL A 100 0.32 -9.90 20.24
CA VAL A 100 1.05 -10.73 21.20
C VAL A 100 0.65 -12.18 20.95
N MET A 101 1.65 -13.04 20.78
CA MET A 101 1.51 -14.47 20.59
C MET A 101 1.80 -15.18 21.90
N HIS A 102 0.91 -16.10 22.29
CA HIS A 102 1.07 -16.86 23.52
C HIS A 102 1.55 -18.29 23.22
N PRO A 103 2.47 -18.84 24.02
CA PRO A 103 2.95 -20.20 23.85
C PRO A 103 1.81 -21.20 24.11
N ARG A 104 1.84 -22.32 23.37
CA ARG A 104 0.86 -23.40 23.54
C ARG A 104 1.32 -24.36 24.65
N SER A 105 0.77 -25.58 24.66
CA SER A 105 1.09 -26.58 25.68
C SER A 105 2.60 -26.79 25.84
N PRO A 106 3.15 -26.79 27.07
CA PRO A 106 4.58 -27.06 27.31
C PRO A 106 5.09 -28.36 26.69
N LYS A 107 4.21 -29.35 26.48
CA LYS A 107 4.54 -30.64 25.84
C LYS A 107 5.07 -30.51 24.41
N LEU A 108 4.75 -29.40 23.72
CA LEU A 108 5.20 -29.12 22.36
C LEU A 108 6.65 -28.63 22.30
N TYR A 109 7.27 -28.27 23.43
CA TYR A 109 8.63 -27.76 23.54
C TYR A 109 9.52 -28.80 24.23
N ARG A 110 9.98 -29.81 23.48
CA ARG A 110 10.71 -30.97 24.01
C ARG A 110 12.06 -31.17 23.34
N GLY A 111 12.83 -32.14 23.83
CA GLY A 111 14.17 -32.44 23.32
C GLY A 111 15.07 -31.20 23.37
N PRO A 112 15.59 -30.71 22.24
CA PRO A 112 16.46 -29.54 22.20
C PRO A 112 15.78 -28.24 22.62
N LEU A 113 14.43 -28.21 22.68
CA LEU A 113 13.66 -27.05 23.14
C LEU A 113 13.25 -27.13 24.61
N SER A 114 13.65 -28.19 25.33
CA SER A 114 13.40 -28.33 26.77
C SER A 114 14.62 -27.87 27.56
N ASP A 115 14.43 -26.90 28.45
CA ASP A 115 15.48 -26.36 29.32
C ASP A 115 14.96 -26.16 30.75
N ALA A 116 15.84 -26.32 31.74
CA ALA A 116 15.47 -26.24 33.15
C ALA A 116 15.18 -24.80 33.63
N VAL A 117 15.66 -23.79 32.91
CA VAL A 117 15.53 -22.37 33.25
C VAL A 117 14.76 -21.60 32.18
N ILE A 118 14.94 -21.97 30.91
CA ILE A 118 14.35 -21.28 29.77
C ILE A 118 13.06 -21.98 29.32
N HIS A 119 11.93 -21.30 29.51
CA HIS A 119 10.61 -21.78 29.11
C HIS A 119 10.00 -20.91 28.02
N ALA A 120 9.08 -21.45 27.23
CA ALA A 120 8.36 -20.68 26.22
C ALA A 120 7.53 -19.56 26.88
N GLU A 121 7.61 -18.34 26.34
CA GLU A 121 6.97 -17.15 26.88
C GLU A 121 6.17 -16.42 25.79
N ALA A 122 5.33 -15.45 26.19
CA ALA A 122 4.60 -14.63 25.23
C ALA A 122 5.55 -13.69 24.49
N ILE A 123 5.41 -13.62 23.17
CA ILE A 123 6.24 -12.79 22.29
C ILE A 123 5.39 -11.82 21.49
N GLY A 124 5.99 -10.70 21.08
CA GLY A 124 5.33 -9.74 20.21
C GLY A 124 5.51 -10.09 18.73
N THR A 125 4.66 -9.56 17.86
CA THR A 125 4.86 -9.63 16.42
C THR A 125 4.26 -8.44 15.70
N THR A 126 4.87 -8.09 14.58
CA THR A 126 4.35 -7.09 13.67
C THR A 126 3.90 -7.75 12.38
N TRP A 127 2.69 -7.42 11.94
CA TRP A 127 2.21 -7.75 10.61
C TRP A 127 2.56 -6.65 9.60
N THR A 128 3.06 -7.05 8.44
CA THR A 128 3.23 -6.18 7.27
C THR A 128 2.48 -6.80 6.09
N PRO A 129 1.77 -6.03 5.26
CA PRO A 129 1.56 -4.59 5.41
C PRO A 129 0.45 -4.25 6.42
N ALA A 130 -0.43 -5.22 6.70
CA ALA A 130 -1.48 -5.17 7.71
C ALA A 130 -1.77 -6.59 8.21
N ARG A 131 -2.70 -6.74 9.15
CA ARG A 131 -3.16 -8.08 9.54
C ARG A 131 -3.86 -8.76 8.36
N PRO A 132 -3.71 -10.09 8.19
CA PRO A 132 -4.49 -10.81 7.20
C PRO A 132 -5.99 -10.68 7.50
N PRO A 133 -6.86 -10.80 6.46
CA PRO A 133 -8.30 -10.78 6.66
C PRO A 133 -8.74 -11.92 7.61
N PRO A 134 -9.90 -11.80 8.27
CA PRO A 134 -10.45 -12.87 9.10
C PRO A 134 -10.51 -14.20 8.36
N PRO A 135 -10.40 -15.36 9.05
CA PRO A 135 -10.35 -16.69 8.43
C PRO A 135 -11.44 -16.97 7.39
N ALA A 136 -12.65 -16.42 7.57
CA ALA A 136 -13.76 -16.57 6.63
C ALA A 136 -13.52 -15.97 5.23
N LEU A 137 -12.45 -15.17 5.08
CA LEU A 137 -12.11 -14.43 3.86
C LEU A 137 -10.68 -14.72 3.39
N VAL A 138 -9.99 -15.65 4.07
CA VAL A 138 -8.67 -16.09 3.64
C VAL A 138 -8.84 -16.80 2.31
N ARG A 139 -8.36 -16.15 1.25
CA ARG A 139 -8.43 -16.70 -0.11
C ARG A 139 -7.44 -17.87 -0.24
N PRO A 140 -7.72 -18.88 -1.09
CA PRO A 140 -6.81 -20.00 -1.30
C PRO A 140 -5.40 -19.57 -1.73
N GLU A 141 -5.26 -18.42 -2.38
CA GLU A 141 -4.00 -17.90 -2.93
C GLU A 141 -3.22 -17.01 -1.94
N LEU A 142 -3.70 -16.86 -0.70
CA LEU A 142 -3.01 -16.08 0.33
C LEU A 142 -1.72 -16.80 0.75
N THR A 143 -0.60 -16.09 0.78
CA THR A 143 0.69 -16.62 1.26
C THR A 143 1.27 -15.69 2.32
N VAL A 144 1.76 -16.25 3.43
CA VAL A 144 2.37 -15.53 4.55
C VAL A 144 3.84 -15.93 4.71
N ALA A 145 4.74 -14.94 4.75
CA ALA A 145 6.11 -15.17 5.18
C ALA A 145 6.21 -15.01 6.71
N LEU A 146 6.53 -16.08 7.43
CA LEU A 146 6.94 -16.00 8.83
C LEU A 146 8.44 -15.67 8.86
N HIS A 147 8.78 -14.42 9.13
CA HIS A 147 10.14 -13.92 8.98
C HIS A 147 10.83 -13.64 10.32
N PHE A 148 11.98 -14.26 10.55
CA PHE A 148 12.83 -14.07 11.73
C PHE A 148 13.98 -13.11 11.40
N HIS A 149 14.10 -12.03 12.16
CA HIS A 149 15.12 -11.00 11.89
C HIS A 149 16.53 -11.41 12.32
N GLY A 150 17.54 -10.81 11.70
CA GLY A 150 18.95 -10.91 12.06
C GLY A 150 19.32 -10.17 13.34
N GLY A 151 20.58 -9.70 13.43
CA GLY A 151 21.10 -9.03 14.64
C GLY A 151 21.89 -9.93 15.58
N GLY A 152 22.40 -11.06 15.08
CA GLY A 152 23.32 -11.92 15.82
C GLY A 152 22.73 -12.51 17.10
N PHE A 153 21.42 -12.73 17.14
CA PHE A 153 20.61 -13.12 18.31
C PHE A 153 20.55 -12.09 19.45
N ALA A 154 21.43 -11.09 19.47
CA ALA A 154 21.65 -10.21 20.62
C ALA A 154 20.92 -8.86 20.50
N ILE A 155 20.65 -8.41 19.29
CA ILE A 155 19.98 -7.13 18.98
C ILE A 155 18.93 -7.33 17.89
N GLY A 156 18.15 -6.29 17.63
CA GLY A 156 17.14 -6.27 16.58
C GLY A 156 15.74 -6.50 17.11
N ASN A 157 14.77 -6.20 16.25
CA ASN A 157 13.37 -6.19 16.62
C ASN A 157 12.48 -6.63 15.45
N GLY A 158 11.45 -7.43 15.73
CA GLY A 158 10.36 -7.73 14.80
C GLY A 158 9.42 -6.54 14.54
N ARG A 159 9.92 -5.29 14.56
CA ARG A 159 9.15 -4.06 14.36
C ARG A 159 9.52 -3.36 13.06
N ASP A 160 8.68 -2.41 12.65
CA ASP A 160 8.88 -1.64 11.42
C ASP A 160 10.23 -0.91 11.39
N GLU A 161 10.72 -0.49 12.55
CA GLU A 161 12.00 0.20 12.66
C GLU A 161 13.13 -0.65 12.07
N ASP A 162 13.16 -1.96 12.30
CA ASP A 162 14.20 -2.85 11.79
C ASP A 162 13.76 -3.62 10.55
N THR A 163 12.56 -4.22 10.59
CA THR A 163 12.07 -5.17 9.57
C THR A 163 11.09 -4.57 8.57
N GLY A 164 10.68 -3.30 8.73
CA GLY A 164 9.64 -2.69 7.90
C GLY A 164 10.03 -2.58 6.42
N TYR A 165 11.28 -2.20 6.15
CA TYR A 165 11.82 -2.15 4.78
C TYR A 165 11.87 -3.55 4.15
N LEU A 166 12.55 -4.49 4.82
CA LEU A 166 12.64 -5.90 4.42
C LEU A 166 11.25 -6.48 4.10
N SER A 167 10.28 -6.28 4.99
CA SER A 167 8.95 -6.88 4.86
C SER A 167 8.24 -6.35 3.61
N GLN A 168 8.40 -5.06 3.29
CA GLN A 168 7.84 -4.47 2.09
C GLN A 168 8.48 -5.03 0.82
N VAL A 169 9.80 -5.23 0.82
CA VAL A 169 10.54 -5.82 -0.31
C VAL A 169 10.03 -7.25 -0.57
N LEU A 170 9.87 -8.07 0.48
CA LEU A 170 9.34 -9.42 0.37
C LEU A 170 7.91 -9.44 -0.21
N ILE A 171 7.01 -8.57 0.28
CA ILE A 171 5.62 -8.50 -0.24
C ILE A 171 5.59 -8.11 -1.72
N GLN A 172 6.44 -7.17 -2.12
CA GLN A 172 6.44 -6.65 -3.49
C GLN A 172 7.03 -7.65 -4.49
N HIS A 173 7.93 -8.53 -4.06
CA HIS A 173 8.77 -9.27 -5.00
C HIS A 173 8.87 -10.78 -4.76
N MET A 174 8.69 -11.28 -3.53
CA MET A 174 8.80 -12.71 -3.21
C MET A 174 7.48 -13.49 -3.45
N GLY A 175 6.36 -12.78 -3.66
CA GLY A 175 5.05 -13.40 -3.91
C GLY A 175 4.21 -13.69 -2.67
N CYS A 176 4.74 -13.46 -1.46
CA CYS A 176 3.93 -13.46 -0.24
C CYS A 176 3.03 -12.20 -0.16
N LYS A 177 1.83 -12.35 0.42
CA LYS A 177 0.88 -11.24 0.64
C LYS A 177 1.04 -10.57 2.00
N PHE A 178 1.49 -11.32 2.98
CA PHE A 178 1.73 -10.83 4.34
C PHE A 178 3.07 -11.31 4.85
N VAL A 179 3.71 -10.53 5.71
CA VAL A 179 4.89 -10.90 6.48
C VAL A 179 4.56 -10.76 7.95
N CYS A 180 4.76 -11.83 8.71
CA CYS A 180 4.66 -11.84 10.16
C CYS A 180 6.08 -11.86 10.72
N THR A 181 6.49 -10.81 11.43
CA THR A 181 7.83 -10.69 12.03
C THR A 181 7.75 -10.80 13.55
N PRO A 182 8.13 -11.95 14.15
CA PRO A 182 8.14 -12.11 15.60
C PRO A 182 9.31 -11.34 16.24
N GLN A 183 9.07 -10.79 17.43
CA GLN A 183 10.10 -10.28 18.33
C GLN A 183 10.59 -11.44 19.22
N TYR A 184 11.40 -12.35 18.68
CA TYR A 184 11.96 -13.44 19.48
C TYR A 184 12.90 -12.90 20.57
N ARG A 185 12.98 -13.59 21.71
CA ARG A 185 13.80 -13.17 22.85
C ARG A 185 15.28 -13.11 22.47
N LEU A 186 15.89 -11.96 22.72
CA LEU A 186 17.29 -11.68 22.39
C LEU A 186 18.24 -12.24 23.45
N SER A 187 19.33 -12.86 23.01
CA SER A 187 20.36 -13.48 23.86
C SER A 187 21.15 -12.51 24.72
N SER A 188 21.05 -11.20 24.45
CA SER A 188 21.60 -10.15 25.31
C SER A 188 20.82 -9.99 26.63
N GLY A 189 19.58 -10.49 26.68
CA GLY A 189 18.75 -10.57 27.88
C GLY A 189 18.98 -11.86 28.68
N SER A 190 18.58 -11.86 29.96
CA SER A 190 18.80 -13.00 30.86
C SER A 190 18.08 -14.30 30.47
N ASN A 191 16.99 -14.20 29.70
CA ASN A 191 16.14 -15.33 29.31
C ASN A 191 16.19 -15.62 27.79
N GLY A 192 17.15 -15.06 27.05
CA GLY A 192 17.20 -15.16 25.59
C GLY A 192 18.26 -16.10 25.02
N ARG A 193 19.02 -16.82 25.85
CA ARG A 193 19.95 -17.85 25.36
C ARG A 193 19.20 -19.01 24.71
N PHE A 194 19.89 -19.82 23.91
CA PHE A 194 19.36 -21.09 23.41
C PHE A 194 18.79 -21.93 24.57
N PRO A 195 17.58 -22.50 24.46
CA PRO A 195 16.75 -22.63 23.24
C PRO A 195 15.69 -21.54 23.01
N ALA A 196 15.72 -20.40 23.73
CA ALA A 196 14.66 -19.38 23.67
C ALA A 196 14.30 -18.91 22.24
N PRO A 197 15.25 -18.58 21.34
CA PRO A 197 14.89 -18.11 20.01
C PRO A 197 14.10 -19.12 19.19
N VAL A 198 14.39 -20.43 19.35
CA VAL A 198 13.70 -21.50 18.62
C VAL A 198 12.37 -21.86 19.27
N GLN A 199 12.25 -21.76 20.61
CA GLN A 199 10.95 -21.84 21.30
C GLN A 199 10.01 -20.74 20.81
N ASP A 200 10.52 -19.53 20.63
CA ASP A 200 9.74 -18.38 20.18
C ASP A 200 9.33 -18.53 18.71
N ALA A 201 10.22 -19.08 17.87
CA ALA A 201 9.91 -19.42 16.49
C ALA A 201 8.80 -20.48 16.37
N LEU A 202 8.86 -21.53 17.19
CA LEU A 202 7.82 -22.55 17.25
C LEU A 202 6.48 -21.96 17.74
N THR A 203 6.54 -21.09 18.76
CA THR A 203 5.36 -20.37 19.27
C THR A 203 4.69 -19.57 18.16
N ALA A 204 5.48 -18.84 17.36
CA ALA A 204 4.96 -18.05 16.25
C ALA A 204 4.31 -18.93 15.17
N TYR A 205 4.94 -20.04 14.81
CA TYR A 205 4.40 -20.93 13.78
C TYR A 205 3.08 -21.58 14.21
N LEU A 206 3.03 -22.12 15.43
CA LEU A 206 1.80 -22.72 15.98
C LEU A 206 0.67 -21.69 16.12
N TRP A 207 1.00 -20.44 16.44
CA TRP A 207 0.04 -19.36 16.51
C TRP A 207 -0.59 -19.06 15.13
N LEU A 208 0.21 -19.06 14.05
CA LEU A 208 -0.32 -18.90 12.69
C LEU A 208 -1.24 -20.06 12.30
N LEU A 209 -0.84 -21.30 12.57
CA LEU A 209 -1.62 -22.50 12.23
C LEU A 209 -2.97 -22.55 12.95
N HIS A 210 -2.99 -22.23 14.25
CA HIS A 210 -4.16 -22.53 15.09
C HIS A 210 -4.99 -21.30 15.48
N GLU A 211 -4.36 -20.16 15.80
CA GLU A 211 -5.10 -18.95 16.15
C GLU A 211 -5.49 -18.16 14.90
N LYS A 212 -4.58 -18.05 13.92
CA LYS A 212 -4.87 -17.37 12.64
C LYS A 212 -5.49 -18.28 11.59
N ARG A 213 -5.47 -19.60 11.81
CA ARG A 213 -6.01 -20.61 10.88
C ARG A 213 -5.42 -20.48 9.47
N ILE A 214 -4.14 -20.12 9.38
CA ILE A 214 -3.41 -20.08 8.12
C ILE A 214 -2.84 -21.48 7.89
N PRO A 215 -3.23 -22.20 6.83
CA PRO A 215 -2.71 -23.52 6.53
C PRO A 215 -1.19 -23.51 6.31
N ALA A 216 -0.52 -24.60 6.66
CA ALA A 216 0.93 -24.73 6.54
C ALA A 216 1.45 -24.54 5.10
N HIS A 217 0.70 -24.99 4.10
CA HIS A 217 1.01 -24.81 2.67
C HIS A 217 0.89 -23.36 2.18
N GLN A 218 0.36 -22.46 3.02
CA GLN A 218 0.33 -21.01 2.76
C GLN A 218 1.44 -20.26 3.51
N ILE A 219 2.30 -20.95 4.26
CA ILE A 219 3.33 -20.33 5.10
C ILE A 219 4.71 -20.61 4.51
N ILE A 220 5.48 -19.54 4.26
CA ILE A 220 6.90 -19.60 3.89
C ILE A 220 7.70 -19.19 5.12
N PHE A 221 8.68 -19.99 5.54
CA PHE A 221 9.65 -19.54 6.53
C PHE A 221 10.65 -18.62 5.88
N SER A 222 11.00 -17.54 6.55
CA SER A 222 12.05 -16.64 6.09
C SER A 222 12.92 -16.19 7.25
N GLY A 223 14.19 -15.91 7.00
CA GLY A 223 15.02 -15.25 8.00
C GLY A 223 16.34 -14.78 7.44
N ASP A 224 16.80 -13.64 7.94
CA ASP A 224 18.10 -13.06 7.61
C ASP A 224 19.14 -13.30 8.71
N SER A 225 20.41 -13.52 8.35
CA SER A 225 21.51 -13.63 9.33
C SER A 225 21.21 -14.66 10.44
N ALA A 226 21.21 -14.23 11.71
CA ALA A 226 20.81 -15.07 12.86
C ALA A 226 19.36 -15.59 12.77
N GLY A 227 18.43 -14.85 12.16
CA GLY A 227 17.08 -15.31 11.90
C GLY A 227 17.01 -16.44 10.87
N GLY A 228 17.93 -16.45 9.90
CA GLY A 228 18.10 -17.59 8.98
C GLY A 228 18.53 -18.87 9.72
N ASN A 229 19.36 -18.74 10.76
CA ASN A 229 19.70 -19.85 11.65
C ASN A 229 18.46 -20.38 12.39
N ILE A 230 17.65 -19.47 12.97
CA ILE A 230 16.41 -19.81 13.69
C ILE A 230 15.44 -20.55 12.76
N ALA A 231 15.29 -20.10 11.50
CA ALA A 231 14.44 -20.77 10.51
C ALA A 231 14.89 -22.21 10.25
N LEU A 232 16.20 -22.44 10.05
CA LEU A 232 16.76 -23.79 9.87
C LEU A 232 16.62 -24.66 11.12
N ALA A 233 16.85 -24.08 12.31
CA ALA A 233 16.70 -24.76 13.59
C ALA A 233 15.24 -25.20 13.82
N LEU A 234 14.25 -24.37 13.47
CA LEU A 234 12.84 -24.73 13.54
C LEU A 234 12.47 -25.82 12.52
N LEU A 235 13.00 -25.76 11.29
CA LEU A 235 12.76 -26.82 10.29
C LEU A 235 13.34 -28.16 10.72
N ARG A 236 14.54 -28.16 11.32
CA ARG A 236 15.13 -29.35 11.93
C ARG A 236 14.21 -29.91 13.02
N TYR A 237 13.70 -29.05 13.90
CA TYR A 237 12.75 -29.46 14.94
C TYR A 237 11.49 -30.11 14.36
N ILE A 238 10.91 -29.53 13.30
CA ILE A 238 9.75 -30.09 12.60
C ILE A 238 10.10 -31.42 11.94
N GLN A 239 11.30 -31.55 11.36
CA GLN A 239 11.75 -32.82 10.78
C GLN A 239 11.92 -33.92 11.84
N GLU A 240 12.48 -33.59 13.01
CA GLU A 240 12.78 -34.54 14.09
C GLU A 240 11.54 -34.90 14.92
N HIS A 241 10.61 -33.96 15.13
CA HIS A 241 9.50 -34.10 16.08
C HIS A 241 8.10 -33.82 15.50
N GLY A 242 7.99 -33.27 14.29
CA GLY A 242 6.74 -32.75 13.75
C GLY A 242 5.67 -33.81 13.51
N VAL A 243 6.03 -34.99 13.00
CA VAL A 243 5.09 -36.10 12.79
C VAL A 243 4.42 -36.55 14.09
N GLU A 244 5.18 -36.67 15.17
CA GLU A 244 4.65 -37.11 16.47
C GLU A 244 3.84 -36.00 17.17
N LEU A 245 4.17 -34.72 16.91
CA LEU A 245 3.48 -33.57 17.50
C LEU A 245 2.34 -33.01 16.63
N ASP A 246 2.06 -33.63 15.48
CA ASP A 246 1.12 -33.12 14.48
C ASP A 246 1.42 -31.67 14.06
N ILE A 247 2.71 -31.39 13.82
CA ILE A 247 3.19 -30.10 13.32
C ILE A 247 3.54 -30.27 11.84
N PRO A 248 2.72 -29.76 10.91
CA PRO A 248 2.99 -29.85 9.48
C PRO A 248 4.24 -29.04 9.09
N ALA A 249 4.85 -29.39 7.95
CA ALA A 249 5.92 -28.59 7.37
C ALA A 249 5.36 -27.34 6.66
N PRO A 250 6.11 -26.21 6.67
CA PRO A 250 5.75 -25.04 5.86
C PRO A 250 5.92 -25.32 4.36
N ALA A 251 5.37 -24.44 3.52
CA ALA A 251 5.42 -24.57 2.07
C ALA A 251 6.84 -24.45 1.48
N ALA A 252 7.67 -23.57 2.05
CA ALA A 252 9.00 -23.26 1.55
C ALA A 252 9.86 -22.55 2.62
N VAL A 253 11.15 -22.36 2.33
CA VAL A 253 12.04 -21.52 3.15
C VAL A 253 12.90 -20.58 2.30
N ALA A 254 13.04 -19.32 2.75
CA ALA A 254 13.89 -18.29 2.16
C ALA A 254 14.91 -17.75 3.19
N LEU A 255 16.19 -18.06 2.98
CA LEU A 255 17.30 -17.69 3.86
C LEU A 255 18.12 -16.56 3.23
N TRP A 256 18.33 -15.48 3.97
CA TRP A 256 19.02 -14.27 3.49
C TRP A 256 20.31 -14.05 4.28
N SER A 257 21.47 -14.13 3.63
CA SER A 257 22.77 -14.05 4.29
C SER A 257 22.84 -14.87 5.61
N PRO A 258 22.37 -16.15 5.64
CA PRO A 258 22.11 -16.85 6.89
C PRO A 258 23.40 -17.13 7.68
N TRP A 259 23.37 -16.93 9.00
CA TRP A 259 24.50 -17.26 9.87
C TRP A 259 24.41 -18.72 10.33
N VAL A 260 25.19 -19.60 9.69
CA VAL A 260 25.02 -21.06 9.81
C VAL A 260 26.14 -21.81 10.54
N ASP A 261 27.15 -21.08 11.02
CA ASP A 261 28.18 -21.60 11.91
C ASP A 261 28.48 -20.63 13.06
N VAL A 262 27.78 -20.81 14.18
CA VAL A 262 27.97 -19.99 15.39
C VAL A 262 29.31 -20.30 16.06
N ALA A 263 29.74 -21.56 16.06
CA ALA A 263 31.03 -21.97 16.64
C ALA A 263 32.24 -21.30 15.95
N ALA A 264 32.19 -21.07 14.63
CA ALA A 264 33.25 -20.40 13.89
C ALA A 264 33.55 -18.99 14.44
N ALA A 265 32.55 -18.24 14.90
CA ALA A 265 32.76 -16.90 15.46
C ALA A 265 33.51 -16.90 16.81
N ILE A 266 33.56 -18.05 17.49
CA ILE A 266 34.32 -18.24 18.73
C ILE A 266 35.72 -18.79 18.41
N ASN A 267 35.78 -19.77 17.51
CA ASN A 267 36.98 -20.58 17.30
C ASN A 267 37.90 -20.05 16.19
N GLN A 268 37.39 -19.17 15.31
CA GLN A 268 38.12 -18.63 14.16
C GLN A 268 38.19 -17.11 14.22
N ASP A 269 39.18 -16.53 13.51
CA ASP A 269 39.32 -15.08 13.43
C ASP A 269 38.67 -14.54 12.16
N MET A 270 37.46 -13.97 12.29
CA MET A 270 36.69 -13.35 11.19
C MET A 270 37.50 -12.35 10.35
N ARG A 271 38.55 -11.74 10.93
CA ARG A 271 39.46 -10.82 10.23
C ARG A 271 40.26 -11.47 9.10
N GLN A 272 40.33 -12.79 9.07
CA GLN A 272 40.98 -13.58 8.02
C GLN A 272 40.12 -13.72 6.76
N SER A 273 38.82 -13.41 6.85
CA SER A 273 37.94 -13.41 5.67
C SER A 273 38.44 -12.38 4.64
N PRO A 274 38.51 -12.74 3.34
CA PRO A 274 38.87 -11.80 2.29
C PRO A 274 37.87 -10.63 2.20
N ASN A 275 36.65 -10.84 2.67
CA ASN A 275 35.54 -9.88 2.64
C ASN A 275 35.44 -9.02 3.91
N TYR A 276 36.34 -9.17 4.89
CA TYR A 276 36.25 -8.43 6.16
C TYR A 276 36.29 -6.91 5.99
N LYS A 277 36.99 -6.40 4.96
CA LYS A 277 37.11 -4.96 4.68
C LYS A 277 35.89 -4.38 3.94
N THR A 278 35.16 -5.24 3.23
CA THR A 278 33.98 -4.89 2.41
C THR A 278 32.67 -5.10 3.15
N ASP A 279 32.70 -5.69 4.34
CA ASP A 279 31.51 -5.88 5.17
C ASP A 279 31.44 -4.88 6.34
N TYR A 280 30.24 -4.67 6.89
CA TYR A 280 30.06 -3.96 8.16
C TYR A 280 30.17 -4.87 9.37
N LEU A 281 30.05 -6.20 9.22
CA LEU A 281 30.23 -7.14 10.32
C LEU A 281 31.67 -7.12 10.84
N ASN A 282 31.80 -7.09 12.17
CA ASN A 282 33.08 -7.10 12.87
C ASN A 282 33.18 -8.27 13.83
N LYS A 283 34.42 -8.62 14.17
CA LYS A 283 34.73 -9.75 15.07
C LYS A 283 34.04 -9.62 16.41
N GLU A 284 34.05 -8.42 17.00
CA GLU A 284 33.46 -8.17 18.31
C GLU A 284 31.96 -8.49 18.33
N PHE A 285 31.24 -8.13 17.27
CA PHE A 285 29.81 -8.41 17.13
C PHE A 285 29.52 -9.91 16.95
N GLY A 286 30.24 -10.59 16.05
CA GLY A 286 30.07 -12.04 15.86
C GLY A 286 30.39 -12.84 17.12
N TYR A 287 31.49 -12.50 17.79
CA TYR A 287 31.87 -13.14 19.06
C TYR A 287 30.82 -12.90 20.15
N TRP A 288 30.32 -11.67 20.29
CA TRP A 288 29.28 -11.34 21.28
C TRP A 288 27.98 -12.12 21.05
N GLY A 289 27.51 -12.20 19.80
CA GLY A 289 26.33 -13.00 19.46
C GLY A 289 26.51 -14.46 19.83
N ALA A 290 27.63 -15.06 19.43
CA ALA A 290 27.91 -16.48 19.63
C ALA A 290 27.99 -16.88 21.11
N ILE A 291 28.72 -16.12 21.93
CA ILE A 291 28.81 -16.41 23.38
C ILE A 291 27.47 -16.21 24.08
N SER A 292 26.68 -15.22 23.65
CA SER A 292 25.43 -14.86 24.31
C SER A 292 24.33 -15.89 24.02
N VAL A 293 24.18 -16.31 22.75
CA VAL A 293 23.17 -17.30 22.38
C VAL A 293 23.49 -18.68 22.89
N SER A 294 24.78 -19.07 22.92
CA SER A 294 25.17 -20.40 23.39
C SER A 294 24.81 -20.60 24.85
N GLY A 295 25.16 -19.64 25.73
CA GLY A 295 24.67 -19.59 27.12
C GLY A 295 24.83 -20.87 27.96
N GLY A 296 25.76 -21.77 27.57
CA GLY A 296 25.96 -23.09 28.17
C GLY A 296 25.66 -24.29 27.26
N ALA A 297 24.94 -24.08 26.15
CA ALA A 297 24.78 -25.05 25.07
C ALA A 297 26.05 -25.13 24.20
N ASP A 298 26.22 -26.26 23.52
CA ASP A 298 27.31 -26.47 22.57
C ASP A 298 27.11 -25.60 21.31
N PRO A 299 27.98 -24.61 21.05
CA PRO A 299 27.87 -23.76 19.87
C PRO A 299 28.04 -24.52 18.55
N SER A 300 28.70 -25.70 18.58
CA SER A 300 28.88 -26.55 17.39
C SER A 300 27.72 -27.51 17.14
N GLY A 301 26.71 -27.49 18.03
CA GLY A 301 25.55 -28.37 17.96
C GLY A 301 24.66 -28.13 16.73
N PRO A 302 23.80 -29.11 16.38
CA PRO A 302 23.02 -29.12 15.14
C PRO A 302 22.01 -27.98 14.99
N TYR A 303 21.64 -27.33 16.09
CA TYR A 303 20.70 -26.20 16.12
C TYR A 303 21.36 -24.82 16.09
N LEU A 304 22.67 -24.72 16.33
CA LEU A 304 23.42 -23.45 16.31
C LEU A 304 24.43 -23.38 15.16
N SER A 305 25.05 -24.50 14.77
CA SER A 305 25.94 -24.60 13.60
C SER A 305 25.42 -25.60 12.56
N PRO A 306 24.23 -25.39 11.96
CA PRO A 306 23.60 -26.32 11.02
C PRO A 306 24.42 -26.61 9.75
N LEU A 307 25.45 -25.82 9.43
CA LEU A 307 26.38 -26.06 8.31
C LEU A 307 27.05 -27.45 8.37
N HIS A 308 27.35 -27.93 9.58
CA HIS A 308 28.04 -29.19 9.83
C HIS A 308 27.10 -30.37 10.04
N HIS A 309 25.79 -30.10 10.06
CA HIS A 309 24.76 -31.09 10.34
C HIS A 309 23.62 -30.93 9.32
N PRO A 310 23.81 -31.29 8.05
CA PRO A 310 22.73 -31.22 7.08
C PRO A 310 21.66 -32.28 7.38
N PHE A 311 20.40 -31.97 7.08
CA PHE A 311 19.25 -32.87 7.28
C PHE A 311 18.34 -32.90 6.05
N LYS A 312 17.46 -33.90 5.95
CA LYS A 312 16.51 -34.06 4.83
C LYS A 312 15.34 -33.06 4.96
N PRO A 313 14.65 -32.68 3.88
CA PRO A 313 13.52 -31.78 3.97
C PRO A 313 12.36 -32.39 4.79
N PRO A 314 11.66 -31.59 5.63
CA PRO A 314 10.54 -32.06 6.44
C PRO A 314 9.29 -32.42 5.61
N ALA A 315 9.20 -31.94 4.36
CA ALA A 315 8.22 -32.36 3.37
C ALA A 315 8.90 -32.65 2.03
N ALA A 316 8.33 -33.58 1.25
CA ALA A 316 8.81 -33.87 -0.09
C ALA A 316 8.76 -32.62 -0.97
N ASP A 317 9.77 -32.44 -1.82
CA ASP A 317 9.88 -31.34 -2.79
C ASP A 317 9.88 -29.90 -2.20
N MET A 318 9.94 -29.74 -0.86
CA MET A 318 9.97 -28.43 -0.21
C MET A 318 11.17 -27.58 -0.70
N PRO A 319 10.94 -26.43 -1.35
CA PRO A 319 12.01 -25.61 -1.90
C PRO A 319 12.72 -24.76 -0.83
N MET A 320 14.03 -24.61 -1.01
CA MET A 320 14.89 -23.74 -0.20
C MET A 320 15.59 -22.71 -1.10
N PHE A 321 15.29 -21.43 -0.87
CA PHE A 321 16.05 -20.34 -1.47
C PHE A 321 17.10 -19.86 -0.46
N VAL A 322 18.36 -19.78 -0.88
CA VAL A 322 19.48 -19.27 -0.08
C VAL A 322 20.08 -18.09 -0.83
N HIS A 323 20.34 -16.99 -0.14
CA HIS A 323 20.91 -15.78 -0.73
C HIS A 323 22.10 -15.26 0.07
N GLY A 324 23.05 -14.61 -0.61
CA GLY A 324 24.12 -13.84 0.01
C GLY A 324 24.70 -12.78 -0.94
N GLY A 325 25.37 -11.79 -0.35
CA GLY A 325 26.21 -10.83 -1.06
C GLY A 325 27.64 -11.36 -1.21
N ASP A 326 28.24 -11.32 -2.40
CA ASP A 326 29.58 -11.89 -2.62
C ASP A 326 30.73 -11.14 -1.92
N ARG A 327 30.45 -10.01 -1.26
CA ARG A 327 31.39 -9.22 -0.45
C ARG A 327 31.12 -9.30 1.05
N GLU A 328 30.32 -10.27 1.49
CA GLU A 328 30.03 -10.50 2.91
C GLU A 328 30.99 -11.53 3.55
N VAL A 329 31.19 -11.43 4.87
CA VAL A 329 32.11 -12.32 5.61
C VAL A 329 31.58 -13.75 5.75
N LEU A 330 30.27 -13.95 5.59
CA LEU A 330 29.61 -15.26 5.68
C LEU A 330 29.49 -15.97 4.32
N TRP A 331 29.96 -15.35 3.24
CA TRP A 331 29.74 -15.82 1.88
C TRP A 331 30.17 -17.27 1.66
N ASP A 332 31.38 -17.64 2.12
CA ASP A 332 31.92 -18.99 1.96
C ASP A 332 31.02 -20.04 2.66
N ASP A 333 30.55 -19.75 3.88
CA ASP A 333 29.66 -20.63 4.64
C ASP A 333 28.30 -20.79 3.94
N ILE A 334 27.77 -19.73 3.34
CA ILE A 334 26.50 -19.73 2.61
C ILE A 334 26.59 -20.63 1.37
N GLN A 335 27.70 -20.58 0.63
CA GLN A 335 27.92 -21.46 -0.52
C GLN A 335 27.98 -22.93 -0.10
N VAL A 336 28.73 -23.24 0.96
CA VAL A 336 28.88 -24.60 1.47
C VAL A 336 27.54 -25.13 2.02
N LEU A 337 26.75 -24.28 2.68
CA LEU A 337 25.40 -24.63 3.13
C LEU A 337 24.51 -25.06 1.96
N ALA A 338 24.41 -24.23 0.93
CA ALA A 338 23.54 -24.48 -0.21
C ALA A 338 23.91 -25.80 -0.91
N GLN A 339 25.21 -26.07 -1.06
CA GLN A 339 25.71 -27.34 -1.58
C GLN A 339 25.32 -28.53 -0.69
N ARG A 340 25.67 -28.49 0.60
CA ARG A 340 25.46 -29.62 1.52
C ARG A 340 23.99 -29.97 1.73
N TYR A 341 23.10 -28.97 1.74
CA TYR A 341 21.65 -29.23 1.83
C TYR A 341 21.10 -29.75 0.49
N GLY A 342 21.62 -29.27 -0.65
CA GLY A 342 21.31 -29.87 -1.96
C GLY A 342 21.65 -31.36 -2.02
N ASP A 343 22.80 -31.74 -1.45
CA ASP A 343 23.26 -33.14 -1.39
C ASP A 343 22.36 -34.06 -0.54
N THR A 344 21.55 -33.51 0.38
CA THR A 344 20.56 -34.30 1.16
C THR A 344 19.21 -34.45 0.47
N GLY A 345 19.06 -33.92 -0.75
CA GLY A 345 17.85 -34.01 -1.57
C GLY A 345 16.93 -32.79 -1.48
N TRP A 346 17.38 -31.68 -0.88
CA TRP A 346 16.63 -30.42 -0.97
C TRP A 346 16.66 -29.85 -2.38
N LYS A 347 15.54 -29.24 -2.79
CA LYS A 347 15.52 -28.36 -3.96
C LYS A 347 16.06 -26.98 -3.55
N VAL A 348 17.38 -26.80 -3.66
CA VAL A 348 18.06 -25.56 -3.27
C VAL A 348 18.35 -24.67 -4.48
N GLN A 349 18.05 -23.37 -4.38
CA GLN A 349 18.60 -22.34 -5.27
C GLN A 349 19.44 -21.35 -4.48
N LEU A 350 20.67 -21.12 -4.93
CA LEU A 350 21.57 -20.10 -4.40
C LEU A 350 21.48 -18.82 -5.26
N GLY A 351 20.89 -17.76 -4.72
CA GLY A 351 20.90 -16.41 -5.29
C GLY A 351 22.10 -15.60 -4.80
N VAL A 352 22.65 -14.74 -5.66
CA VAL A 352 23.86 -13.95 -5.34
C VAL A 352 23.71 -12.51 -5.78
N SER A 353 23.87 -11.58 -4.84
CA SER A 353 23.99 -10.16 -5.18
C SER A 353 25.47 -9.80 -5.30
N ARG A 354 25.87 -9.38 -6.51
CA ARG A 354 27.25 -9.00 -6.80
C ARG A 354 27.61 -7.67 -6.12
N ASP A 355 28.85 -7.59 -5.68
CA ASP A 355 29.43 -6.44 -4.99
C ASP A 355 28.59 -5.96 -3.80
N CYS A 356 27.91 -6.88 -3.10
CA CYS A 356 27.02 -6.56 -1.99
C CYS A 356 27.58 -7.04 -0.65
N PRO A 357 27.41 -6.24 0.44
CA PRO A 357 27.77 -6.66 1.79
C PRO A 357 26.74 -7.61 2.39
N HIS A 358 26.93 -7.99 3.66
CA HIS A 358 25.98 -8.81 4.42
C HIS A 358 24.58 -8.19 4.41
N ASP A 359 23.56 -9.04 4.26
CA ASP A 359 22.16 -8.76 4.62
C ASP A 359 21.59 -7.43 4.06
N ILE A 360 21.62 -7.35 2.73
CA ILE A 360 21.02 -6.24 1.99
C ILE A 360 19.50 -6.18 2.12
N LEU A 361 18.82 -7.26 2.53
CA LEU A 361 17.37 -7.18 2.78
C LEU A 361 17.06 -6.39 4.06
N LEU A 362 17.78 -6.63 5.16
CA LEU A 362 17.56 -5.89 6.40
C LEU A 362 18.09 -4.44 6.31
N LEU A 363 19.30 -4.26 5.78
CA LEU A 363 20.00 -2.97 5.83
C LEU A 363 20.12 -2.24 4.49
N GLY A 364 19.57 -2.77 3.39
CA GLY A 364 19.68 -2.18 2.05
C GLY A 364 19.34 -0.70 2.00
N SER A 365 18.21 -0.28 2.59
CA SER A 365 17.82 1.14 2.65
C SER A 365 18.75 2.03 3.48
N ARG A 366 19.44 1.47 4.48
CA ARG A 366 20.40 2.20 5.31
C ARG A 366 21.79 2.23 4.70
N LEU A 367 22.12 1.25 3.86
CA LEU A 367 23.41 1.11 3.21
C LEU A 367 23.42 1.65 1.77
N GLY A 368 22.26 1.84 1.14
CA GLY A 368 22.14 2.28 -0.25
C GLY A 368 22.17 1.13 -1.26
N PHE A 369 21.65 -0.05 -0.92
CA PHE A 369 21.56 -1.25 -1.78
C PHE A 369 20.11 -1.66 -2.04
N GLU A 370 19.20 -0.67 -2.17
CA GLU A 370 17.78 -0.95 -2.30
C GLU A 370 17.45 -1.73 -3.59
N SER A 371 18.10 -1.41 -4.70
CA SER A 371 17.92 -2.09 -5.98
C SER A 371 18.31 -3.56 -5.93
N GLU A 372 19.41 -3.87 -5.26
CA GLU A 372 19.97 -5.20 -5.15
C GLU A 372 19.14 -6.07 -4.21
N ALA A 373 18.60 -5.47 -3.15
CA ALA A 373 17.63 -6.12 -2.27
C ALA A 373 16.32 -6.47 -3.00
N GLU A 374 15.80 -5.53 -3.80
CA GLU A 374 14.61 -5.76 -4.63
C GLU A 374 14.84 -6.88 -5.66
N GLU A 375 16.00 -6.91 -6.32
CA GLU A 375 16.30 -7.96 -7.31
C GLU A 375 16.47 -9.34 -6.65
N ALA A 376 17.13 -9.42 -5.50
CA ALA A 376 17.26 -10.66 -4.74
C ALA A 376 15.88 -11.24 -4.35
N ALA A 377 14.95 -10.38 -3.91
CA ALA A 377 13.59 -10.81 -3.59
C ALA A 377 12.79 -11.23 -4.84
N LYS A 378 13.01 -10.58 -6.00
CA LYS A 378 12.38 -11.00 -7.27
C LYS A 378 12.89 -12.37 -7.71
N GLU A 379 14.18 -12.66 -7.52
CA GLU A 379 14.75 -13.96 -7.83
C GLU A 379 14.09 -15.07 -6.99
N ALA A 380 13.95 -14.86 -5.68
CA ALA A 380 13.23 -15.78 -4.80
C ALA A 380 11.77 -15.99 -5.25
N GLY A 381 11.06 -14.91 -5.59
CA GLY A 381 9.68 -14.99 -6.08
C GLY A 381 9.55 -15.79 -7.38
N LYS A 382 10.49 -15.65 -8.32
CA LYS A 382 10.55 -16.46 -9.55
C LYS A 382 10.76 -17.94 -9.22
N PHE A 383 11.67 -18.26 -8.30
CA PHE A 383 11.96 -19.63 -7.88
C PHE A 383 10.75 -20.33 -7.24
N PHE A 384 10.06 -19.66 -6.32
CA PHE A 384 8.87 -20.22 -5.68
C PHE A 384 7.71 -20.39 -6.67
N SER A 385 7.50 -19.42 -7.57
CA SER A 385 6.47 -19.50 -8.62
C SER A 385 6.73 -20.66 -9.59
N ALA A 386 7.98 -20.86 -10.03
CA ALA A 386 8.34 -21.96 -10.93
C ALA A 386 8.17 -23.34 -10.27
N THR A 387 8.36 -23.42 -8.95
CA THR A 387 8.18 -24.67 -8.20
C THR A 387 6.70 -25.04 -8.05
N ALA A 388 5.84 -24.06 -7.75
CA ALA A 388 4.39 -24.28 -7.67
C ALA A 388 3.78 -24.76 -9.00
N VAL A 389 4.24 -24.22 -10.13
CA VAL A 389 3.76 -24.64 -11.48
C VAL A 389 4.20 -26.08 -11.81
N SER A 390 5.36 -26.52 -11.34
CA SER A 390 5.85 -27.89 -11.57
C SER A 390 5.03 -28.96 -10.84
N GLU A 391 4.36 -28.62 -9.75
CA GLU A 391 3.51 -29.55 -8.98
C GLU A 391 2.15 -29.73 -9.66
N LEU A 392 1.53 -28.64 -10.14
CA LEU A 392 0.27 -28.69 -10.89
C LEU A 392 0.36 -29.57 -12.16
N VAL A 393 1.48 -29.51 -12.88
CA VAL A 393 1.71 -30.34 -14.08
C VAL A 393 1.97 -31.81 -13.73
N ARG A 394 2.52 -32.12 -12.54
CA ARG A 394 2.74 -33.51 -12.09
C ARG A 394 1.44 -34.19 -11.65
N ASP A 395 0.51 -33.45 -11.07
CA ASP A 395 -0.79 -34.00 -10.65
C ASP A 395 -1.69 -34.32 -11.86
N ASP A 396 -1.62 -33.53 -12.94
CA ASP A 396 -2.31 -33.84 -14.20
C ASP A 396 -1.76 -35.11 -14.88
N VAL A 397 -0.47 -35.44 -14.71
CA VAL A 397 0.16 -36.63 -15.30
C VAL A 397 -0.12 -37.91 -14.48
N LYS A 398 -0.42 -37.80 -13.18
CA LYS A 398 -0.80 -38.96 -12.34
C LYS A 398 -2.25 -39.41 -12.51
N CYS A 399 -3.14 -38.57 -13.06
CA CYS A 399 -4.54 -38.93 -13.33
C CYS A 399 -4.75 -39.74 -14.63
N SER A 400 -3.70 -40.09 -15.37
CA SER A 400 -3.81 -40.89 -16.59
C SER A 400 -2.83 -42.07 -16.60
N SER A 401 -3.11 -43.10 -15.80
CA SER A 401 -2.54 -44.43 -15.99
C SER A 401 -3.63 -45.51 -15.94
N GLY A 402 -4.41 -45.58 -17.01
CA GLY A 402 -5.25 -46.72 -17.38
C GLY A 402 -4.88 -47.15 -18.80
N VAL A 403 -4.51 -48.42 -18.93
CA VAL A 403 -3.93 -49.09 -20.11
C VAL A 403 -4.68 -48.84 -21.42
N LEU A 404 -3.95 -48.54 -22.50
CA LEU A 404 -4.04 -49.16 -23.84
C LEU A 404 -2.94 -48.61 -24.77
N ALA A 405 -2.02 -49.47 -25.23
CA ALA A 405 -1.20 -49.23 -26.42
C ALA A 405 -2.10 -49.44 -27.67
N PRO A 406 -1.89 -48.78 -28.85
CA PRO A 406 -0.63 -48.91 -29.60
C PRO A 406 -0.17 -47.73 -30.52
N ARG A 407 1.12 -47.81 -30.90
CA ARG A 407 1.79 -47.48 -32.19
C ARG A 407 2.03 -46.02 -32.65
N ASN A 408 3.33 -45.77 -32.83
CA ASN A 408 4.04 -44.91 -33.80
C ASN A 408 3.65 -43.43 -33.93
N VAL A 409 4.46 -42.56 -33.31
CA VAL A 409 4.99 -41.35 -33.97
C VAL A 409 6.44 -41.18 -33.52
N GLU A 410 7.35 -41.13 -34.50
CA GLU A 410 8.79 -41.01 -34.35
C GLU A 410 9.22 -39.66 -33.75
N CYS A 411 10.30 -39.72 -32.98
CA CYS A 411 11.09 -38.59 -32.52
C CYS A 411 11.59 -37.72 -33.69
N HIS A 412 11.41 -36.41 -33.59
CA HIS A 412 12.36 -35.43 -34.11
C HIS A 412 12.81 -34.49 -32.99
N SER A 413 13.81 -34.95 -32.24
CA SER A 413 14.70 -34.10 -31.45
C SER A 413 15.85 -33.63 -32.35
N GLU A 414 15.61 -32.62 -33.18
CA GLU A 414 16.66 -32.05 -34.04
C GLU A 414 16.41 -30.56 -34.29
N ALA A 415 16.49 -29.73 -33.24
CA ALA A 415 16.49 -28.26 -33.41
C ALA A 415 17.18 -27.46 -32.30
N LEU A 416 17.78 -28.08 -31.26
CA LEU A 416 18.41 -27.35 -30.14
C LEU A 416 19.80 -27.89 -29.78
N ARG A 417 20.62 -28.22 -30.77
CA ARG A 417 22.04 -28.59 -30.57
C ARG A 417 23.05 -27.90 -31.48
N ASN A 418 22.67 -26.78 -32.12
CA ASN A 418 23.63 -25.95 -32.86
C ASN A 418 23.37 -24.47 -32.59
N LEU A 419 23.92 -23.92 -31.50
CA LEU A 419 24.51 -22.56 -31.49
C LEU A 419 25.29 -22.29 -30.19
N ALA A 420 26.46 -22.92 -30.07
CA ALA A 420 27.56 -22.38 -29.30
C ALA A 420 28.87 -22.88 -29.94
N ILE A 421 29.90 -22.03 -29.91
CA ILE A 421 31.26 -22.20 -30.47
C ILE A 421 31.45 -21.54 -31.85
N ASN A 422 31.75 -20.23 -31.82
CA ASN A 422 32.99 -19.69 -32.40
C ASN A 422 33.08 -18.17 -32.15
N LEU A 423 33.69 -17.78 -31.04
CA LEU A 423 34.25 -16.42 -30.87
C LEU A 423 35.59 -16.52 -30.14
N ARG A 424 36.68 -16.63 -30.91
CA ARG A 424 38.01 -16.11 -30.59
C ARG A 424 38.72 -15.76 -31.89
N GLY A 425 39.16 -14.51 -32.02
CA GLY A 425 40.20 -14.14 -32.98
C GLY A 425 40.11 -12.72 -33.54
N ALA A 426 41.12 -11.92 -33.19
CA ALA A 426 41.63 -10.73 -33.87
C ALA A 426 40.95 -9.36 -33.62
N SER A 427 41.63 -8.64 -32.74
CA SER A 427 41.80 -7.19 -32.63
C SER A 427 42.23 -6.48 -33.92
N GLY A 428 41.82 -5.21 -34.05
CA GLY A 428 42.68 -4.15 -34.60
C GLY A 428 42.04 -3.20 -35.63
N LEU A 429 42.08 -1.89 -35.32
CA LEU A 429 42.11 -0.73 -36.24
C LEU A 429 40.82 -0.52 -37.08
N THR A 430 40.29 0.66 -37.41
CA THR A 430 40.70 2.07 -37.33
C THR A 430 39.46 2.96 -37.59
N ARG A 431 39.53 4.16 -37.04
CA ARG A 431 38.86 5.45 -37.33
C ARG A 431 38.53 5.69 -38.84
N THR A 432 37.37 6.29 -39.14
CA THR A 432 37.11 7.57 -39.89
C THR A 432 35.83 7.60 -40.77
N GLU A 433 35.06 8.68 -40.58
CA GLU A 433 34.43 9.57 -41.58
C GLU A 433 33.14 9.24 -42.38
N ARG A 434 32.13 10.08 -42.10
CA ARG A 434 31.36 11.02 -42.96
C ARG A 434 30.60 10.57 -44.23
N SER A 435 29.39 11.16 -44.32
CA SER A 435 28.59 11.55 -45.51
C SER A 435 27.89 10.40 -46.24
N GLY A 436 26.72 10.53 -46.86
CA GLY A 436 25.80 11.64 -47.11
C GLY A 436 24.78 11.20 -48.19
N THR A 437 23.52 11.60 -48.01
CA THR A 437 22.48 11.90 -49.04
C THR A 437 21.94 10.85 -50.05
N SER A 438 20.60 10.63 -49.94
CA SER A 438 19.56 10.58 -51.00
C SER A 438 19.60 9.42 -52.04
N SER A 439 18.53 8.91 -52.66
CA SER A 439 17.06 8.96 -52.55
C SER A 439 16.49 7.94 -53.58
N LYS A 440 15.22 7.51 -53.40
CA LYS A 440 14.34 6.74 -54.33
C LYS A 440 14.71 5.25 -54.49
N GLY A 441 13.82 4.26 -54.37
CA GLY A 441 12.38 4.20 -54.15
C GLY A 441 11.84 2.94 -54.84
N CYS A 442 11.36 1.94 -54.09
CA CYS A 442 10.25 1.08 -54.51
C CYS A 442 9.73 0.20 -53.37
N LYS A 443 8.44 -0.08 -53.46
CA LYS A 443 7.52 -0.57 -52.45
C LYS A 443 7.72 -2.05 -52.10
N ALA A 444 7.70 -2.37 -50.81
CA ALA A 444 7.08 -3.58 -50.29
C ALA A 444 6.66 -3.32 -48.82
N GLN A 445 5.35 -3.16 -48.62
CA GLN A 445 4.71 -3.13 -47.32
C GLN A 445 4.86 -4.52 -46.68
N VAL A 446 5.61 -4.61 -45.58
CA VAL A 446 5.52 -5.73 -44.63
C VAL A 446 4.86 -5.18 -43.37
N SER A 447 3.65 -5.65 -43.11
CA SER A 447 2.92 -5.34 -41.88
C SER A 447 3.64 -5.97 -40.69
N LEU A 448 4.30 -5.16 -39.86
CA LEU A 448 4.64 -5.55 -38.50
C LEU A 448 3.39 -5.42 -37.63
N ARG A 449 2.64 -6.52 -37.50
CA ARG A 449 1.70 -6.70 -36.40
C ARG A 449 2.50 -6.65 -35.10
N ARG A 450 2.16 -5.70 -34.23
CA ARG A 450 2.55 -5.68 -32.83
C ARG A 450 2.13 -7.00 -32.19
N TYR A 451 3.09 -7.72 -31.62
CA TYR A 451 2.82 -8.68 -30.55
C TYR A 451 2.35 -7.86 -29.34
N ILE A 452 1.03 -7.78 -29.21
CA ILE A 452 0.36 -7.42 -27.97
C ILE A 452 0.33 -8.70 -27.15
N LEU A 453 0.89 -8.65 -25.95
CA LEU A 453 0.69 -9.66 -24.92
C LEU A 453 -0.81 -9.67 -24.58
N GLU A 454 -1.53 -10.66 -25.09
CA GLU A 454 -2.88 -10.98 -24.60
C GLU A 454 -2.77 -11.57 -23.18
N PRO A 455 -3.63 -11.16 -22.24
CA PRO A 455 -3.76 -11.87 -20.98
C PRO A 455 -4.47 -13.20 -21.22
N HIS A 456 -3.81 -14.31 -20.89
CA HIS A 456 -4.41 -15.64 -20.88
C HIS A 456 -5.63 -15.65 -19.94
N HIS A 457 -6.83 -15.68 -20.53
CA HIS A 457 -8.06 -16.08 -19.88
C HIS A 457 -8.09 -17.61 -19.76
N SER A 458 -7.95 -18.14 -18.55
CA SER A 458 -8.27 -19.53 -18.24
C SER A 458 -9.80 -19.65 -18.07
N LEU A 459 -10.43 -20.33 -19.03
CA LEU A 459 -11.80 -20.83 -18.92
C LEU A 459 -11.83 -21.91 -17.83
N LEU A 460 -12.39 -21.57 -16.66
CA LEU A 460 -12.66 -22.52 -15.58
C LEU A 460 -13.80 -23.46 -15.99
N ARG A 461 -13.45 -24.73 -16.24
CA ARG A 461 -14.39 -25.85 -16.10
C ARG A 461 -14.60 -26.09 -14.60
N LEU A 462 -15.83 -25.91 -14.13
CA LEU A 462 -16.25 -26.34 -12.81
C LEU A 462 -16.24 -27.89 -12.76
N PRO A 463 -15.65 -28.54 -11.74
CA PRO A 463 -15.71 -29.99 -11.60
C PRO A 463 -17.15 -30.43 -11.31
N GLY A 464 -17.58 -31.45 -12.05
CA GLY A 464 -18.90 -32.05 -12.00
C GLY A 464 -19.22 -32.66 -10.63
N SER A 465 -20.51 -32.63 -10.33
CA SER A 465 -21.17 -33.30 -9.23
C SER A 465 -20.77 -34.77 -9.12
N CYS A 466 -20.10 -35.14 -8.03
CA CYS A 466 -19.97 -36.52 -7.62
C CYS A 466 -21.25 -36.93 -6.88
N HIS A 467 -22.04 -37.80 -7.49
CA HIS A 467 -23.18 -38.46 -6.86
C HIS A 467 -22.68 -39.40 -5.75
N THR A 468 -22.99 -39.08 -4.50
CA THR A 468 -22.87 -40.04 -3.39
C THR A 468 -24.26 -40.42 -2.90
N THR A 469 -24.50 -41.72 -2.92
CA THR A 469 -25.74 -42.41 -2.63
C THR A 469 -26.21 -42.17 -1.18
N MET A 470 -27.53 -42.05 -1.04
CA MET A 470 -28.26 -41.77 0.19
C MET A 470 -28.02 -42.77 1.34
N ALA A 471 -27.78 -42.24 2.53
CA ALA A 471 -28.14 -42.88 3.80
C ALA A 471 -28.81 -41.82 4.70
N ASN A 472 -30.08 -42.08 5.04
CA ASN A 472 -30.98 -41.20 5.77
C ASN A 472 -30.48 -40.88 7.19
N GLY A 473 -30.51 -39.58 7.53
CA GLY A 473 -30.37 -39.08 8.89
C GLY A 473 -30.76 -37.60 8.93
N ASN A 474 -32.05 -37.33 9.13
CA ASN A 474 -32.62 -35.99 9.29
C ASN A 474 -31.93 -35.22 10.43
N VAL A 475 -31.13 -34.22 10.09
CA VAL A 475 -30.82 -33.07 10.95
C VAL A 475 -30.91 -31.83 10.05
N GLY A 476 -31.80 -30.90 10.41
CA GLY A 476 -32.17 -29.76 9.59
C GLY A 476 -30.97 -28.95 9.11
N ALA A 477 -30.93 -28.71 7.80
CA ALA A 477 -30.01 -27.75 7.20
C ALA A 477 -30.41 -26.34 7.64
N GLN A 478 -29.57 -25.68 8.46
CA GLN A 478 -29.55 -24.22 8.52
C GLN A 478 -28.53 -23.71 7.50
N PRO A 479 -28.91 -22.80 6.59
CA PRO A 479 -27.97 -22.10 5.72
C PRO A 479 -27.39 -20.89 6.48
N ASP A 480 -26.69 -21.10 7.60
CA ASP A 480 -26.02 -20.03 8.34
C ASP A 480 -24.55 -19.94 7.91
N ASN A 481 -24.32 -19.26 6.78
CA ASN A 481 -23.00 -18.74 6.42
C ASN A 481 -23.10 -17.21 6.33
N ASP A 482 -23.63 -16.58 7.38
CA ASP A 482 -23.83 -15.14 7.41
C ASP A 482 -22.50 -14.40 7.63
N MET A 483 -22.03 -13.76 6.56
CA MET A 483 -20.83 -12.93 6.56
C MET A 483 -21.05 -11.67 7.42
N PHE A 484 -20.53 -11.68 8.66
CA PHE A 484 -20.59 -10.55 9.58
C PHE A 484 -19.23 -9.81 9.68
N PHE A 485 -19.27 -8.48 9.68
CA PHE A 485 -18.10 -7.60 9.84
C PHE A 485 -18.29 -6.56 10.95
N ASP A 486 -17.21 -6.13 11.60
CA ASP A 486 -17.28 -4.95 12.46
C ASP A 486 -17.56 -3.69 11.63
N THR A 487 -16.99 -3.60 10.42
CA THR A 487 -17.18 -2.46 9.53
C THR A 487 -17.27 -2.86 8.06
N ILE A 488 -18.30 -2.41 7.34
CA ILE A 488 -18.34 -2.44 5.88
C ILE A 488 -18.12 -1.04 5.33
N ILE A 489 -17.20 -0.92 4.39
CA ILE A 489 -16.95 0.30 3.61
C ILE A 489 -17.55 0.11 2.23
N ILE A 490 -18.34 1.06 1.75
CA ILE A 490 -18.91 1.04 0.41
C ILE A 490 -18.13 1.99 -0.49
N GLY A 491 -17.47 1.43 -1.52
CA GLY A 491 -16.68 2.13 -2.52
C GLY A 491 -15.17 2.06 -2.28
N ALA A 492 -14.43 1.56 -3.28
CA ALA A 492 -12.97 1.48 -3.33
C ALA A 492 -12.34 2.71 -4.02
N GLY A 493 -12.93 3.89 -3.79
CA GLY A 493 -12.33 5.18 -4.13
C GLY A 493 -11.36 5.66 -3.04
N ILE A 494 -10.75 6.84 -3.26
CA ILE A 494 -9.77 7.42 -2.33
C ILE A 494 -10.27 7.51 -0.88
N SER A 495 -11.56 7.81 -0.68
CA SER A 495 -12.17 7.85 0.66
C SER A 495 -12.18 6.48 1.34
N GLY A 496 -12.63 5.44 0.63
CA GLY A 496 -12.73 4.08 1.18
C GLY A 496 -11.35 3.50 1.50
N ILE A 497 -10.38 3.67 0.60
CA ILE A 497 -8.99 3.23 0.83
C ILE A 497 -8.38 3.95 2.05
N ASN A 498 -8.57 5.27 2.18
CA ASN A 498 -8.09 5.99 3.35
C ASN A 498 -8.77 5.53 4.65
N ALA A 499 -10.07 5.26 4.63
CA ALA A 499 -10.78 4.76 5.80
C ALA A 499 -10.30 3.36 6.21
N ALA A 500 -10.10 2.47 5.25
CA ALA A 500 -9.53 1.14 5.50
C ALA A 500 -8.14 1.23 6.15
N TYR A 501 -7.26 2.11 5.66
CA TYR A 501 -5.97 2.36 6.29
C TYR A 501 -6.13 2.81 7.75
N ARG A 502 -7.04 3.76 8.01
CA ARG A 502 -7.26 4.29 9.37
C ARG A 502 -7.84 3.25 10.32
N ILE A 503 -8.75 2.40 9.85
CA ILE A 503 -9.29 1.29 10.65
C ILE A 503 -8.16 0.31 11.01
N GLN A 504 -7.40 -0.13 10.01
CA GLN A 504 -6.32 -1.10 10.21
C GLN A 504 -5.18 -0.58 11.06
N THR A 505 -4.85 0.70 10.98
CA THR A 505 -3.69 1.24 11.71
C THR A 505 -4.06 1.95 12.99
N GLU A 506 -5.28 2.49 13.13
CA GLU A 506 -5.66 3.32 14.26
C GLU A 506 -6.90 2.81 15.01
N GLY A 507 -7.73 1.94 14.41
CA GLY A 507 -8.93 1.36 15.05
C GLY A 507 -8.62 0.46 16.26
N PRO A 508 -9.62 -0.18 16.89
CA PRO A 508 -9.38 -1.27 17.83
C PRO A 508 -8.64 -2.45 17.17
N ALA A 509 -7.70 -3.06 17.90
CA ALA A 509 -7.05 -4.29 17.48
C ALA A 509 -8.08 -5.39 17.16
N GLY A 510 -7.94 -6.06 16.01
CA GLY A 510 -8.83 -7.14 15.58
C GLY A 510 -10.11 -6.69 14.88
N THR A 511 -10.32 -5.38 14.66
CA THR A 511 -11.49 -4.87 13.93
C THR A 511 -11.53 -5.44 12.51
N SER A 512 -12.54 -6.25 12.23
CA SER A 512 -12.78 -6.83 10.91
C SER A 512 -13.43 -5.81 9.97
N TYR A 513 -12.96 -5.75 8.72
CA TYR A 513 -13.59 -4.91 7.71
C TYR A 513 -13.49 -5.48 6.29
N ALA A 514 -14.42 -5.07 5.44
CA ALA A 514 -14.41 -5.29 3.99
C ALA A 514 -14.81 -4.02 3.23
N ILE A 515 -14.35 -3.90 1.99
CA ILE A 515 -14.74 -2.86 1.05
C ILE A 515 -15.58 -3.48 -0.06
N LEU A 516 -16.83 -3.04 -0.23
CA LEU A 516 -17.69 -3.45 -1.34
C LEU A 516 -17.58 -2.42 -2.47
N GLU A 517 -17.09 -2.85 -3.63
CA GLU A 517 -16.95 -2.01 -4.83
C GLU A 517 -17.83 -2.58 -5.94
N ALA A 518 -18.71 -1.75 -6.50
CA ALA A 518 -19.63 -2.17 -7.55
C ALA A 518 -18.92 -2.46 -8.88
N ARG A 519 -17.78 -1.82 -9.13
CA ARG A 519 -16.96 -2.00 -10.33
C ARG A 519 -15.97 -3.16 -10.16
N ASP A 520 -15.32 -3.52 -11.24
CA ASP A 520 -14.29 -4.56 -11.26
C ASP A 520 -12.87 -4.05 -10.98
N THR A 521 -12.73 -2.75 -10.68
CA THR A 521 -11.45 -2.10 -10.34
C THR A 521 -11.65 -1.04 -9.26
N LEU A 522 -10.59 -0.77 -8.51
CA LEU A 522 -10.52 0.41 -7.64
C LEU A 522 -10.35 1.68 -8.47
N GLY A 523 -10.74 2.82 -7.89
CA GLY A 523 -10.56 4.13 -8.54
C GLY A 523 -11.65 5.14 -8.21
N GLY A 524 -12.88 4.66 -7.96
CA GLY A 524 -14.05 5.52 -7.83
C GLY A 524 -14.20 6.44 -9.05
N THR A 525 -14.33 7.75 -8.81
CA THR A 525 -14.48 8.77 -9.86
C THR A 525 -13.38 8.75 -10.92
N TRP A 526 -12.16 8.33 -10.56
CA TRP A 526 -11.02 8.28 -11.49
C TRP A 526 -11.11 7.13 -12.49
N ASP A 527 -11.92 6.12 -12.18
CA ASP A 527 -12.28 5.06 -13.12
C ASP A 527 -13.60 5.34 -13.86
N LEU A 528 -14.49 6.14 -13.25
CA LEU A 528 -15.75 6.55 -13.86
C LEU A 528 -15.55 7.38 -15.13
N PHE A 529 -14.78 8.46 -15.05
CA PHE A 529 -14.63 9.37 -16.18
C PHE A 529 -13.59 8.86 -17.17
N ARG A 530 -13.90 8.97 -18.48
CA ARG A 530 -13.03 8.51 -19.59
C ARG A 530 -12.77 9.57 -20.67
N TYR A 531 -13.23 10.80 -20.48
CA TYR A 531 -12.99 11.89 -21.43
C TYR A 531 -11.49 12.28 -21.55
N PRO A 532 -11.05 12.91 -22.66
CA PRO A 532 -9.67 13.31 -22.85
C PRO A 532 -9.18 14.32 -21.79
N GLY A 533 -7.98 14.08 -21.25
CA GLY A 533 -7.27 15.03 -20.39
C GLY A 533 -7.61 14.98 -18.90
N ILE A 534 -8.41 14.02 -18.41
CA ILE A 534 -8.82 13.95 -16.99
C ILE A 534 -7.61 14.02 -16.05
N ARG A 535 -7.70 14.95 -15.10
CA ARG A 535 -6.67 15.25 -14.12
C ARG A 535 -7.25 15.83 -12.85
N SER A 536 -6.46 15.79 -11.78
CA SER A 536 -6.76 16.48 -10.52
C SER A 536 -6.71 18.00 -10.67
N ASP A 537 -7.57 18.68 -9.92
CA ASP A 537 -7.52 20.13 -9.69
C ASP A 537 -6.75 20.49 -8.40
N SER A 538 -6.28 19.46 -7.69
CA SER A 538 -5.62 19.50 -6.40
C SER A 538 -4.19 18.96 -6.51
N ASP A 539 -3.26 19.57 -5.78
CA ASP A 539 -1.86 19.16 -5.82
C ASP A 539 -1.64 17.75 -5.25
N ILE A 540 -0.62 17.04 -5.74
CA ILE A 540 -0.32 15.67 -5.28
C ILE A 540 -0.03 15.56 -3.78
N PHE A 541 0.48 16.62 -3.13
CA PHE A 541 0.89 16.56 -1.72
C PHE A 541 -0.31 16.59 -0.78
N THR A 542 -1.39 17.29 -1.16
CA THR A 542 -2.63 17.39 -0.38
C THR A 542 -3.71 16.43 -0.87
N PHE A 543 -3.69 16.07 -2.15
CA PHE A 543 -4.56 15.05 -2.74
C PHE A 543 -4.12 13.63 -2.33
N GLY A 544 -2.81 13.36 -2.28
CA GLY A 544 -2.29 12.08 -1.81
C GLY A 544 -2.64 11.77 -0.34
N PHE A 545 -2.63 10.50 -0.01
CA PHE A 545 -2.77 10.00 1.35
C PHE A 545 -1.66 10.54 2.25
N PRO A 546 -2.00 11.02 3.46
CA PRO A 546 -0.99 11.49 4.43
C PRO A 546 0.02 10.40 4.84
N TRP A 547 -0.35 9.13 4.64
CA TRP A 547 0.41 7.94 5.04
C TRP A 547 1.11 7.23 3.86
N SER A 548 0.85 7.64 2.62
CA SER A 548 1.52 7.10 1.44
C SER A 548 1.95 8.25 0.55
N PRO A 549 3.14 8.82 0.75
CA PRO A 549 3.61 9.95 -0.06
C PRO A 549 3.71 9.60 -1.54
N TRP A 550 3.35 10.56 -2.39
CA TRP A 550 3.33 10.41 -3.83
C TRP A 550 4.75 10.34 -4.41
N ARG A 551 5.12 9.33 -5.21
CA ARG A 551 6.53 9.16 -5.65
C ARG A 551 6.92 9.94 -6.92
N HIS A 552 5.95 10.43 -7.69
CA HIS A 552 6.19 11.15 -8.94
C HIS A 552 6.33 12.67 -8.75
N ASN A 553 7.05 13.32 -9.67
CA ASN A 553 7.42 14.73 -9.66
C ASN A 553 6.45 15.63 -10.45
N VAL A 554 5.14 15.41 -10.35
CA VAL A 554 4.13 16.25 -11.04
C VAL A 554 3.24 16.97 -10.04
N SER A 555 2.95 18.25 -10.24
CA SER A 555 2.03 18.98 -9.33
C SER A 555 0.59 18.48 -9.42
N LEU A 556 0.07 18.22 -10.63
CA LEU A 556 -1.29 17.73 -10.86
C LEU A 556 -1.24 16.40 -11.61
N ALA A 557 -1.80 15.36 -11.02
CA ALA A 557 -1.77 14.01 -11.58
C ALA A 557 -2.95 13.76 -12.54
N SER A 558 -2.71 12.96 -13.58
CA SER A 558 -3.75 12.43 -14.46
C SER A 558 -4.59 11.36 -13.75
N ALA A 559 -5.76 11.00 -14.30
CA ALA A 559 -6.59 9.91 -13.79
C ALA A 559 -5.82 8.59 -13.67
N GLU A 560 -5.02 8.23 -14.69
CA GLU A 560 -4.22 7.00 -14.69
C GLU A 560 -3.12 7.00 -13.62
N GLN A 561 -2.45 8.14 -13.42
CA GLN A 561 -1.49 8.31 -12.33
C GLN A 561 -2.16 8.18 -10.96
N ILE A 562 -3.37 8.74 -10.79
CA ILE A 562 -4.14 8.63 -9.55
C ILE A 562 -4.61 7.21 -9.28
N LYS A 563 -5.11 6.49 -10.30
CA LYS A 563 -5.50 5.09 -10.17
C LYS A 563 -4.30 4.21 -9.81
N THR A 564 -3.18 4.41 -10.50
CA THR A 564 -1.94 3.67 -10.22
C THR A 564 -1.46 3.94 -8.81
N TYR A 565 -1.42 5.21 -8.38
CA TYR A 565 -1.07 5.59 -7.02
C TYR A 565 -2.00 4.94 -5.98
N MET A 566 -3.32 5.03 -6.14
CA MET A 566 -4.25 4.41 -5.18
C MET A 566 -4.11 2.90 -5.12
N ARG A 567 -3.88 2.24 -6.26
CA ARG A 567 -3.62 0.79 -6.33
C ARG A 567 -2.36 0.44 -5.54
N GLN A 568 -1.23 1.09 -5.86
CA GLN A 568 0.03 0.87 -5.17
C GLN A 568 -0.07 1.17 -3.68
N SER A 569 -0.78 2.24 -3.29
CA SER A 569 -1.02 2.57 -1.88
C SER A 569 -1.88 1.50 -1.20
N ALA A 570 -2.92 0.98 -1.85
CA ALA A 570 -3.77 -0.07 -1.30
C ALA A 570 -2.98 -1.39 -1.14
N GLU A 571 -2.27 -1.82 -2.18
CA GLU A 571 -1.42 -3.02 -2.21
C GLU A 571 -0.31 -2.95 -1.16
N SER A 572 0.38 -1.81 -1.07
CA SER A 572 1.45 -1.60 -0.06
C SER A 572 0.95 -1.65 1.38
N GLN A 573 -0.37 -1.53 1.58
CA GLN A 573 -1.05 -1.58 2.87
C GLN A 573 -1.95 -2.83 3.02
N GLY A 574 -1.95 -3.74 2.02
CA GLY A 574 -2.78 -4.96 2.00
C GLY A 574 -4.28 -4.70 1.92
N ILE A 575 -4.70 -3.45 1.68
CA ILE A 575 -6.11 -3.04 1.64
C ILE A 575 -6.83 -3.70 0.47
N ASP A 576 -6.13 -3.90 -0.64
CA ASP A 576 -6.62 -4.56 -1.85
C ASP A 576 -7.21 -5.96 -1.57
N GLN A 577 -6.65 -6.68 -0.60
CA GLN A 577 -7.12 -8.00 -0.19
C GLN A 577 -8.49 -7.97 0.51
N HIS A 578 -8.89 -6.81 1.04
CA HIS A 578 -10.18 -6.60 1.69
C HIS A 578 -11.24 -6.03 0.73
N ILE A 579 -10.92 -5.85 -0.55
CA ILE A 579 -11.85 -5.35 -1.56
C ILE A 579 -12.59 -6.51 -2.24
N LEU A 580 -13.91 -6.43 -2.19
CA LEU A 580 -14.84 -7.28 -2.92
C LEU A 580 -15.37 -6.48 -4.12
N TYR A 581 -14.78 -6.74 -5.29
CA TYR A 581 -15.16 -6.12 -6.56
C TYR A 581 -16.44 -6.73 -7.13
N ARG A 582 -17.16 -5.97 -7.96
CA ARG A 582 -18.45 -6.37 -8.54
C ARG A 582 -19.54 -6.66 -7.51
N HIS A 583 -19.44 -6.07 -6.32
CA HIS A 583 -20.41 -6.18 -5.22
C HIS A 583 -21.15 -4.85 -5.07
N SER A 584 -22.33 -4.75 -5.67
CA SER A 584 -23.18 -3.56 -5.62
C SER A 584 -24.17 -3.66 -4.46
N VAL A 585 -24.13 -2.71 -3.54
CA VAL A 585 -25.10 -2.65 -2.43
C VAL A 585 -26.38 -1.98 -2.91
N VAL A 586 -27.52 -2.66 -2.78
CA VAL A 586 -28.82 -2.17 -3.26
C VAL A 586 -29.65 -1.55 -2.13
N SER A 587 -29.58 -2.15 -0.95
CA SER A 587 -30.26 -1.65 0.25
C SER A 587 -29.49 -1.99 1.51
N ALA A 588 -29.62 -1.13 2.52
CA ALA A 588 -29.07 -1.33 3.84
C ALA A 588 -30.14 -1.00 4.90
N ASN A 589 -30.43 -1.96 5.77
CA ASN A 589 -31.40 -1.83 6.85
C ASN A 589 -30.70 -1.97 8.20
N TRP A 590 -30.83 -0.97 9.07
CA TRP A 590 -30.41 -1.12 10.46
C TRP A 590 -31.44 -1.97 11.20
N ASN A 591 -30.97 -2.98 11.94
CA ASN A 591 -31.76 -3.78 12.84
C ASN A 591 -31.37 -3.44 14.30
N THR A 592 -32.28 -2.81 15.03
CA THR A 592 -32.06 -2.37 16.41
C THR A 592 -31.94 -3.55 17.38
N ALA A 593 -32.66 -4.65 17.15
CA ALA A 593 -32.60 -5.84 18.00
C ALA A 593 -31.22 -6.53 17.89
N ASN A 594 -30.70 -6.65 16.67
CA ASN A 594 -29.41 -7.29 16.39
C ASN A 594 -28.22 -6.31 16.44
N ARG A 595 -28.49 -5.01 16.58
CA ARG A 595 -27.51 -3.90 16.63
C ARG A 595 -26.53 -3.92 15.45
N ASN A 596 -27.04 -4.20 14.25
CA ASN A 596 -26.25 -4.26 13.04
C ASN A 596 -27.02 -3.77 11.80
N TRP A 597 -26.26 -3.43 10.76
CA TRP A 597 -26.74 -3.22 9.41
C TRP A 597 -26.83 -4.57 8.70
N GLU A 598 -27.94 -4.78 8.00
CA GLU A 598 -28.11 -5.86 7.03
C GLU A 598 -28.12 -5.28 5.62
N LEU A 599 -27.18 -5.73 4.79
CA LEU A 599 -26.95 -5.25 3.44
C LEU A 599 -27.41 -6.31 2.44
N GLN A 600 -28.18 -5.88 1.45
CA GLN A 600 -28.54 -6.69 0.29
C GLN A 600 -27.61 -6.32 -0.87
N VAL A 601 -26.80 -7.29 -1.30
CA VAL A 601 -25.69 -7.10 -2.24
C VAL A 601 -25.94 -7.89 -3.52
N GLU A 602 -25.92 -7.21 -4.65
CA GLU A 602 -25.90 -7.82 -5.98
C GLU A 602 -24.46 -8.09 -6.39
N VAL A 603 -24.16 -9.34 -6.73
CA VAL A 603 -22.84 -9.77 -7.21
C VAL A 603 -22.95 -10.02 -8.71
N ALA A 604 -22.12 -9.34 -9.51
CA ALA A 604 -22.20 -9.47 -10.97
C ALA A 604 -21.97 -10.94 -11.40
N GLY A 605 -22.91 -11.49 -12.16
CA GLY A 605 -22.89 -12.89 -12.60
C GLY A 605 -23.58 -13.87 -11.65
N GLN A 606 -24.25 -13.40 -10.59
CA GLN A 606 -25.10 -14.20 -9.72
C GLN A 606 -26.55 -13.71 -9.75
N ASP A 607 -27.50 -14.63 -9.81
CA ASP A 607 -28.94 -14.30 -9.86
C ASP A 607 -29.54 -13.98 -8.47
N GLN A 608 -28.91 -14.49 -7.41
CA GLN A 608 -29.37 -14.27 -6.04
C GLN A 608 -28.55 -13.17 -5.35
N ARG A 609 -29.22 -12.36 -4.53
CA ARG A 609 -28.56 -11.37 -3.69
C ARG A 609 -27.92 -12.03 -2.49
N LEU A 610 -26.71 -11.57 -2.16
CA LEU A 610 -26.01 -11.94 -0.94
C LEU A 610 -26.46 -11.03 0.20
N THR A 611 -26.69 -11.61 1.37
CA THR A 611 -26.88 -10.85 2.62
C THR A 611 -25.55 -10.76 3.35
N ILE A 612 -25.10 -9.54 3.63
CA ILE A 612 -23.90 -9.28 4.44
C ILE A 612 -24.30 -8.41 5.62
N ARG A 613 -23.80 -8.69 6.82
CA ARG A 613 -24.10 -7.90 8.02
C ARG A 613 -22.89 -7.15 8.54
N SER A 614 -23.12 -5.98 9.13
CA SER A 614 -22.04 -5.25 9.81
C SER A 614 -22.47 -4.40 10.98
N ARG A 615 -21.58 -4.19 11.96
CA ARG A 615 -21.86 -3.27 13.07
C ARG A 615 -21.84 -1.81 12.62
N PHE A 616 -20.89 -1.46 11.75
CA PHE A 616 -20.74 -0.13 11.16
C PHE A 616 -20.87 -0.15 9.64
N LEU A 617 -21.42 0.93 9.11
CA LEU A 617 -21.55 1.20 7.68
C LEU A 617 -20.83 2.49 7.31
N LEU A 618 -19.80 2.41 6.46
CA LEU A 618 -19.01 3.54 6.00
C LEU A 618 -19.29 3.83 4.51
N LEU A 619 -19.80 5.01 4.21
CA LEU A 619 -20.10 5.44 2.85
C LEU A 619 -18.90 6.19 2.25
N GLY A 620 -18.10 5.46 1.48
CA GLY A 620 -17.04 5.97 0.61
C GLY A 620 -17.50 6.20 -0.84
N THR A 621 -18.82 6.28 -1.06
CA THR A 621 -19.48 6.28 -2.39
C THR A 621 -19.26 7.54 -3.21
N GLY A 622 -18.66 8.59 -2.64
CA GLY A 622 -18.68 9.92 -3.25
C GLY A 622 -20.11 10.48 -3.33
N TYR A 623 -20.32 11.41 -4.25
CA TYR A 623 -21.60 12.12 -4.38
C TYR A 623 -22.09 12.26 -5.83
N TYR A 624 -21.48 11.55 -6.79
CA TYR A 624 -21.89 11.60 -8.20
C TYR A 624 -22.86 10.46 -8.53
N ASP A 625 -23.86 10.75 -9.36
CA ASP A 625 -24.67 9.73 -10.01
C ASP A 625 -23.87 9.15 -11.18
N TYR A 626 -23.56 7.85 -11.12
CA TYR A 626 -22.73 7.20 -12.13
C TYR A 626 -23.55 6.86 -13.39
N GLU A 627 -24.87 6.73 -13.24
CA GLU A 627 -25.78 6.25 -14.28
C GLU A 627 -26.37 7.39 -15.12
N LYS A 628 -26.57 8.57 -14.51
CA LYS A 628 -27.27 9.69 -15.16
C LYS A 628 -26.48 10.99 -15.06
N PRO A 629 -26.36 11.76 -16.15
CA PRO A 629 -25.72 13.07 -16.12
C PRO A 629 -26.65 14.12 -15.51
N LEU A 630 -26.15 15.35 -15.33
CA LEU A 630 -27.02 16.47 -14.97
C LEU A 630 -27.96 16.80 -16.13
N GLU A 631 -29.26 16.63 -15.93
CA GLU A 631 -30.26 17.00 -16.92
C GLU A 631 -30.18 18.49 -17.23
N THR A 632 -29.89 18.80 -18.50
CA THR A 632 -29.71 20.18 -18.98
C THR A 632 -30.42 20.32 -20.33
N THR A 633 -31.44 21.16 -20.39
CA THR A 633 -32.13 21.48 -21.63
C THR A 633 -31.29 22.45 -22.46
N ILE A 634 -30.92 22.04 -23.69
CA ILE A 634 -30.26 22.88 -24.68
C ILE A 634 -31.23 22.98 -25.88
N PRO A 635 -31.80 24.16 -26.16
CA PRO A 635 -32.85 24.29 -27.18
C PRO A 635 -32.38 23.80 -28.56
N GLY A 636 -33.14 22.89 -29.18
CA GLY A 636 -32.90 22.40 -30.54
C GLY A 636 -31.74 21.41 -30.67
N ILE A 637 -31.10 20.97 -29.58
CA ILE A 637 -29.91 20.10 -29.64
C ILE A 637 -30.19 18.75 -30.31
N GLU A 638 -31.42 18.27 -30.21
CA GLU A 638 -31.95 17.08 -30.88
C GLU A 638 -31.94 17.17 -32.41
N ASN A 639 -31.95 18.39 -32.96
CA ASN A 639 -31.92 18.62 -34.40
C ASN A 639 -30.51 18.55 -34.98
N PHE A 640 -29.46 18.57 -34.14
CA PHE A 640 -28.08 18.60 -34.60
C PHE A 640 -27.70 17.30 -35.32
N ALA A 641 -27.30 17.40 -36.59
CA ALA A 641 -26.94 16.25 -37.41
C ALA A 641 -25.58 15.64 -37.04
N GLY A 642 -24.72 16.42 -36.36
CA GLY A 642 -23.43 15.96 -35.87
C GLY A 642 -23.54 15.15 -34.57
N ARG A 643 -22.39 14.79 -34.00
CA ARG A 643 -22.35 14.02 -32.74
C ARG A 643 -22.49 14.96 -31.54
N VAL A 644 -23.29 14.54 -30.55
CA VAL A 644 -23.33 15.15 -29.21
C VAL A 644 -22.76 14.16 -28.21
N ILE A 645 -21.80 14.59 -27.37
CA ILE A 645 -21.17 13.74 -26.35
C ILE A 645 -21.23 14.43 -25.00
N HIS A 646 -21.74 13.73 -23.99
CA HIS A 646 -21.61 14.15 -22.59
C HIS A 646 -20.30 13.58 -22.01
N PRO A 647 -19.42 14.39 -21.38
CA PRO A 647 -18.11 13.92 -20.90
C PRO A 647 -18.16 12.70 -19.97
N GLN A 648 -19.22 12.55 -19.17
CA GLN A 648 -19.41 11.40 -18.29
C GLN A 648 -19.49 10.05 -19.04
N PHE A 649 -20.04 10.04 -20.26
CA PHE A 649 -20.23 8.83 -21.07
C PHE A 649 -19.42 8.94 -22.36
N TRP A 650 -18.14 9.25 -22.19
CA TRP A 650 -17.24 9.40 -23.33
C TRP A 650 -16.99 8.03 -24.00
N PRO A 651 -17.27 7.88 -25.31
CA PRO A 651 -16.99 6.65 -26.04
C PRO A 651 -15.48 6.40 -26.19
N GLU A 652 -15.05 5.15 -25.98
CA GLU A 652 -13.62 4.78 -25.94
C GLU A 652 -12.89 5.09 -27.26
N ASP A 653 -13.50 4.81 -28.41
CA ASP A 653 -12.85 4.87 -29.73
C ASP A 653 -13.30 6.04 -30.62
N TYR A 654 -13.80 7.14 -30.04
CA TYR A 654 -14.30 8.25 -30.85
C TYR A 654 -13.19 9.18 -31.35
N ASP A 655 -12.99 9.18 -32.67
CA ASP A 655 -12.05 10.07 -33.34
C ASP A 655 -12.67 11.45 -33.64
N TYR A 656 -12.06 12.49 -33.07
CA TYR A 656 -12.40 13.89 -33.29
C TYR A 656 -11.29 14.66 -34.05
N THR A 657 -10.36 13.94 -34.69
CA THR A 657 -9.28 14.53 -35.49
C THR A 657 -9.85 15.41 -36.60
N ASN A 658 -9.27 16.59 -36.77
CA ASN A 658 -9.67 17.59 -37.78
C ASN A 658 -11.13 18.08 -37.70
N LYS A 659 -11.86 17.79 -36.61
CA LYS A 659 -13.23 18.30 -36.39
C LYS A 659 -13.24 19.68 -35.74
N LYS A 660 -14.26 20.48 -36.04
CA LYS A 660 -14.62 21.68 -35.28
C LYS A 660 -15.47 21.27 -34.09
N VAL A 661 -15.03 21.60 -32.89
CA VAL A 661 -15.67 21.14 -31.64
C VAL A 661 -16.20 22.35 -30.88
N VAL A 662 -17.46 22.28 -30.43
CA VAL A 662 -17.99 23.23 -29.44
C VAL A 662 -18.19 22.53 -28.11
N ILE A 663 -17.51 23.00 -27.07
CA ILE A 663 -17.68 22.54 -25.68
C ILE A 663 -18.63 23.51 -24.99
N ILE A 664 -19.81 23.03 -24.59
CA ILE A 664 -20.82 23.80 -23.88
C ILE A 664 -20.58 23.66 -22.37
N GLY A 665 -20.08 24.72 -21.74
CA GLY A 665 -19.80 24.78 -20.31
C GLY A 665 -18.48 25.48 -19.99
N SER A 666 -18.33 25.92 -18.74
CA SER A 666 -17.13 26.63 -18.23
C SER A 666 -16.57 26.04 -16.93
N GLY A 667 -17.04 24.85 -16.54
CA GLY A 667 -16.56 24.15 -15.34
C GLY A 667 -15.21 23.48 -15.53
N ALA A 668 -14.73 22.80 -14.49
CA ALA A 668 -13.44 22.11 -14.49
C ALA A 668 -13.30 21.10 -15.64
N THR A 669 -14.39 20.41 -16.00
CA THR A 669 -14.43 19.50 -17.16
C THR A 669 -14.10 20.23 -18.47
N ALA A 670 -14.71 21.40 -18.73
CA ALA A 670 -14.46 22.15 -19.96
C ALA A 670 -13.01 22.67 -20.05
N VAL A 671 -12.49 23.22 -18.94
CA VAL A 671 -11.10 23.72 -18.84
C VAL A 671 -10.06 22.61 -19.03
N THR A 672 -10.43 21.37 -18.71
CA THR A 672 -9.56 20.20 -18.85
C THR A 672 -9.65 19.59 -20.25
N VAL A 673 -10.85 19.47 -20.80
CA VAL A 673 -11.09 18.85 -22.11
C VAL A 673 -10.58 19.73 -23.25
N LEU A 674 -10.71 21.06 -23.14
CA LEU A 674 -10.31 21.99 -24.21
C LEU A 674 -8.85 21.81 -24.68
N PRO A 675 -7.82 21.88 -23.81
CA PRO A 675 -6.44 21.72 -24.26
C PRO A 675 -6.19 20.32 -24.83
N ALA A 676 -6.73 19.27 -24.21
CA ALA A 676 -6.54 17.89 -24.67
C ALA A 676 -7.21 17.62 -26.03
N MET A 677 -8.36 18.24 -26.31
CA MET A 677 -9.01 18.10 -27.61
C MET A 677 -8.31 18.90 -28.70
N ALA A 678 -7.78 20.08 -28.38
CA ALA A 678 -7.11 20.96 -29.33
C ALA A 678 -5.82 20.37 -29.92
N GLU A 679 -5.27 19.29 -29.35
CA GLU A 679 -4.16 18.56 -29.94
C GLU A 679 -4.51 17.91 -31.29
N LYS A 680 -5.75 17.41 -31.43
CA LYS A 680 -6.22 16.66 -32.61
C LYS A 680 -7.33 17.36 -33.39
N ALA A 681 -8.19 18.11 -32.69
CA ALA A 681 -9.29 18.83 -33.32
C ALA A 681 -8.76 19.94 -34.25
N LYS A 682 -9.53 20.26 -35.29
CA LYS A 682 -9.20 21.39 -36.19
C LYS A 682 -9.32 22.72 -35.46
N HIS A 683 -10.36 22.86 -34.64
CA HIS A 683 -10.56 24.03 -33.80
C HIS A 683 -11.52 23.68 -32.65
N VAL A 684 -11.28 24.22 -31.45
CA VAL A 684 -12.13 24.00 -30.28
C VAL A 684 -12.68 25.33 -29.76
N THR A 685 -14.00 25.46 -29.67
CA THR A 685 -14.65 26.63 -29.09
C THR A 685 -15.30 26.27 -27.77
N MET A 686 -14.90 26.92 -26.67
CA MET A 686 -15.62 26.82 -25.39
C MET A 686 -16.75 27.84 -25.37
N LEU A 687 -17.99 27.37 -25.42
CA LEU A 687 -19.19 28.17 -25.30
C LEU A 687 -19.66 28.19 -23.85
N GLN A 688 -19.73 29.38 -23.26
CA GLN A 688 -20.09 29.55 -21.85
C GLN A 688 -21.20 30.60 -21.68
N ARG A 689 -22.18 30.29 -20.82
CA ARG A 689 -23.20 31.26 -20.40
C ARG A 689 -22.64 32.27 -19.39
N SER A 690 -21.74 31.80 -18.53
CA SER A 690 -21.13 32.64 -17.49
C SER A 690 -19.68 32.22 -17.30
N PRO A 691 -18.73 33.16 -17.38
CA PRO A 691 -17.32 32.85 -17.20
C PRO A 691 -17.00 32.44 -15.77
N GLY A 692 -16.07 31.49 -15.66
CA GLY A 692 -15.48 31.05 -14.41
C GLY A 692 -14.08 31.61 -14.19
N TYR A 693 -13.56 31.45 -12.98
CA TYR A 693 -12.15 31.76 -12.68
C TYR A 693 -11.25 30.58 -13.02
N VAL A 694 -10.27 30.81 -13.92
CA VAL A 694 -9.25 29.84 -14.32
C VAL A 694 -7.89 30.28 -13.79
N PHE A 695 -7.14 29.38 -13.16
CA PHE A 695 -5.82 29.68 -12.59
C PHE A 695 -4.76 28.67 -13.04
N SER A 696 -3.58 29.17 -13.37
CA SER A 696 -2.44 28.34 -13.76
C SER A 696 -1.65 27.88 -12.54
N LEU A 697 -1.49 26.56 -12.39
CA LEU A 697 -0.62 25.95 -11.39
C LEU A 697 0.63 25.40 -12.08
N PRO A 698 1.84 25.72 -11.57
CA PRO A 698 3.08 25.21 -12.14
C PRO A 698 3.17 23.70 -11.91
N SER A 699 3.53 22.93 -12.94
CA SER A 699 3.76 21.48 -12.87
C SER A 699 4.96 21.10 -12.01
N ASN A 700 5.96 21.99 -11.94
CA ASN A 700 7.18 21.83 -11.16
C ASN A 700 7.55 23.14 -10.47
N SER A 701 7.64 23.12 -9.14
CA SER A 701 8.11 24.25 -8.35
C SER A 701 9.61 24.11 -8.09
N ILE A 702 10.38 25.18 -8.32
CA ILE A 702 11.81 25.25 -8.00
C ILE A 702 12.05 24.95 -6.52
N ILE A 703 11.16 25.44 -5.64
CA ILE A 703 11.22 25.17 -4.19
C ILE A 703 11.01 23.68 -3.92
N THR A 704 10.03 23.06 -4.58
CA THR A 704 9.78 21.62 -4.45
C THR A 704 11.00 20.81 -4.89
N ALA A 705 11.59 21.14 -6.05
CA ALA A 705 12.80 20.50 -6.56
C ALA A 705 13.99 20.64 -5.59
N LEU A 706 14.19 21.83 -5.04
CA LEU A 706 15.25 22.09 -4.05
C LEU A 706 15.06 21.25 -2.78
N LEU A 707 13.83 21.16 -2.25
CA LEU A 707 13.55 20.35 -1.07
C LEU A 707 13.86 18.87 -1.27
N PHE A 708 13.54 18.30 -2.44
CA PHE A 708 13.88 16.91 -2.76
C PHE A 708 15.37 16.68 -3.01
N ALA A 709 16.11 17.71 -3.44
CA ALA A 709 17.55 17.59 -3.67
C ALA A 709 18.37 17.57 -2.38
N ILE A 710 17.91 18.24 -1.31
CA ILE A 710 18.72 18.47 -0.10
C ILE A 710 18.21 17.72 1.15
N LEU A 711 16.95 17.27 1.17
CA LEU A 711 16.35 16.61 2.33
C LEU A 711 16.00 15.14 2.02
N PRO A 712 15.92 14.29 3.06
CA PRO A 712 15.30 12.98 2.93
C PRO A 712 13.87 13.09 2.35
N ILE A 713 13.50 12.13 1.50
CA ILE A 713 12.23 12.11 0.74
C ILE A 713 11.02 12.37 1.65
N SER A 714 10.95 11.71 2.81
CA SER A 714 9.85 11.86 3.77
C SER A 714 9.70 13.30 4.30
N MET A 715 10.80 13.96 4.60
CA MET A 715 10.82 15.34 5.09
C MET A 715 10.47 16.33 3.98
N ALA A 716 11.02 16.13 2.77
CA ALA A 716 10.68 16.93 1.60
C ALA A 716 9.17 16.87 1.29
N HIS A 717 8.57 15.69 1.32
CA HIS A 717 7.11 15.52 1.17
C HIS A 717 6.32 16.23 2.26
N TYR A 718 6.71 16.06 3.52
CA TYR A 718 6.02 16.68 4.64
C TYR A 718 6.02 18.21 4.53
N LEU A 719 7.17 18.83 4.25
CA LEU A 719 7.29 20.28 4.10
C LEU A 719 6.49 20.80 2.91
N ASN A 720 6.56 20.12 1.75
CA ASN A 720 5.74 20.49 0.59
C ASN A 720 4.25 20.43 0.94
N ARG A 721 3.79 19.36 1.59
CA ARG A 721 2.40 19.23 2.03
C ARG A 721 1.96 20.39 2.92
N ILE A 722 2.76 20.76 3.91
CA ILE A 722 2.45 21.90 4.79
C ILE A 722 2.38 23.20 3.99
N MET A 723 3.33 23.45 3.09
CA MET A 723 3.34 24.63 2.23
C MET A 723 2.07 24.73 1.37
N TRP A 724 1.64 23.62 0.75
CA TRP A 724 0.42 23.58 -0.05
C TRP A 724 -0.85 23.80 0.78
N LEU A 725 -0.93 23.20 1.98
CA LEU A 725 -2.04 23.41 2.91
C LEU A 725 -2.15 24.88 3.34
N VAL A 726 -1.04 25.50 3.74
CA VAL A 726 -1.00 26.90 4.16
C VAL A 726 -1.36 27.82 2.98
N ARG A 727 -0.78 27.59 1.79
CA ARG A 727 -1.06 28.40 0.60
C ARG A 727 -2.54 28.35 0.20
N SER A 728 -3.13 27.15 0.16
CA SER A 728 -4.55 26.94 -0.14
C SER A 728 -5.45 27.67 0.88
N HIS A 729 -5.11 27.56 2.17
CA HIS A 729 -5.85 28.24 3.22
C HIS A 729 -5.77 29.77 3.09
N LEU A 730 -4.56 30.33 2.93
CA LEU A 730 -4.36 31.77 2.76
C LEU A 730 -5.07 32.32 1.52
N THR A 731 -5.05 31.60 0.40
CA THR A 731 -5.80 31.99 -0.80
C THR A 731 -7.30 32.03 -0.54
N THR A 732 -7.83 31.04 0.17
CA THR A 732 -9.25 30.99 0.55
C THR A 732 -9.62 32.16 1.47
N VAL A 733 -8.79 32.46 2.46
CA VAL A 733 -8.98 33.60 3.37
C VAL A 733 -8.93 34.92 2.60
N LEU A 734 -7.93 35.13 1.74
CA LEU A 734 -7.83 36.33 0.89
C LEU A 734 -9.09 36.54 0.04
N CYS A 735 -9.58 35.48 -0.61
CA CYS A 735 -10.77 35.58 -1.47
C CYS A 735 -12.04 35.91 -0.69
N ARG A 736 -12.21 35.35 0.52
CA ARG A 736 -13.40 35.57 1.35
C ARG A 736 -13.37 36.91 2.10
N THR A 737 -12.20 37.33 2.59
CA THR A 737 -12.06 38.56 3.39
C THR A 737 -11.87 39.80 2.52
N TRP A 738 -11.13 39.71 1.42
CA TRP A 738 -10.86 40.84 0.51
C TRP A 738 -11.14 40.48 -0.97
N PRO A 739 -12.41 40.19 -1.33
CA PRO A 739 -12.76 39.72 -2.66
C PRO A 739 -12.39 40.72 -3.77
N GLY A 740 -12.45 42.02 -3.50
CA GLY A 740 -12.07 43.06 -4.46
C GLY A 740 -10.58 43.03 -4.83
N LEU A 741 -9.70 42.84 -3.84
CA LEU A 741 -8.26 42.69 -4.06
C LEU A 741 -7.96 41.38 -4.81
N ALA A 742 -8.59 40.27 -4.38
CA ALA A 742 -8.45 38.98 -5.05
C ALA A 742 -8.85 39.07 -6.54
N LYS A 743 -9.99 39.72 -6.87
CA LYS A 743 -10.42 39.96 -8.26
C LYS A 743 -9.39 40.73 -9.07
N ARG A 744 -8.78 41.78 -8.50
CA ARG A 744 -7.75 42.59 -9.18
C ARG A 744 -6.50 41.76 -9.51
N ILE A 745 -6.03 40.96 -8.55
CA ILE A 745 -4.88 40.07 -8.74
C ILE A 745 -5.18 39.02 -9.81
N ILE A 746 -6.32 38.34 -9.73
CA ILE A 746 -6.71 37.31 -10.69
C ILE A 746 -6.88 37.90 -12.09
N LYS A 747 -7.52 39.07 -12.21
CA LYS A 747 -7.66 39.80 -13.48
C LYS A 747 -6.29 40.07 -14.11
N TYR A 748 -5.36 40.62 -13.34
CA TYR A 748 -4.02 40.93 -13.83
C TYR A 748 -3.27 39.69 -14.34
N VAL A 749 -3.28 38.60 -13.57
CA VAL A 749 -2.64 37.33 -13.94
C VAL A 749 -3.30 36.69 -15.16
N THR A 750 -4.62 36.80 -15.28
CA THR A 750 -5.37 36.27 -16.43
C THR A 750 -5.04 37.05 -17.70
N ILE A 751 -5.11 38.38 -17.67
CA ILE A 751 -4.82 39.24 -18.83
C ILE A 751 -3.42 38.97 -19.39
N LYS A 752 -2.42 38.79 -18.52
CA LYS A 752 -1.05 38.47 -18.94
C LYS A 752 -0.92 37.14 -19.69
N GLN A 753 -1.87 36.22 -19.53
CA GLN A 753 -1.85 34.92 -20.19
C GLN A 753 -2.74 34.88 -21.44
N LEU A 754 -3.66 35.83 -21.61
CA LEU A 754 -4.53 35.87 -22.78
C LEU A 754 -3.78 36.36 -24.03
N PRO A 755 -4.13 35.86 -25.22
CA PRO A 755 -3.68 36.48 -26.46
C PRO A 755 -4.35 37.85 -26.65
N PRO A 756 -3.76 38.77 -27.45
CA PRO A 756 -4.26 40.14 -27.59
C PRO A 756 -5.69 40.26 -28.15
N ASP A 757 -6.14 39.26 -28.91
CA ASP A 757 -7.42 39.21 -29.62
C ASP A 757 -8.59 38.67 -28.77
N ILE A 758 -8.32 38.07 -27.61
CA ILE A 758 -9.37 37.55 -26.71
C ILE A 758 -9.55 38.53 -25.54
N PRO A 759 -10.66 39.30 -25.51
CA PRO A 759 -10.89 40.26 -24.44
C PRO A 759 -11.21 39.56 -23.13
N TRP A 760 -10.73 40.14 -22.02
CA TRP A 760 -11.06 39.66 -20.67
C TRP A 760 -12.55 39.81 -20.33
N ASP A 761 -13.20 40.88 -20.80
CA ASP A 761 -14.64 41.11 -20.69
C ASP A 761 -15.25 40.93 -22.09
N PRO A 762 -16.16 39.97 -22.33
CA PRO A 762 -16.93 39.19 -21.35
C PRO A 762 -16.38 37.78 -21.03
N ASN A 763 -15.26 37.36 -21.61
CA ASN A 763 -14.86 35.94 -21.63
C ASN A 763 -14.25 35.40 -20.31
N PHE A 764 -13.79 36.28 -19.42
CA PHE A 764 -13.09 35.93 -18.18
C PHE A 764 -13.47 36.84 -17.01
N LYS A 765 -14.64 37.49 -17.07
CA LYS A 765 -15.21 38.35 -16.01
C LYS A 765 -16.40 37.66 -15.32
N PRO A 766 -16.17 36.80 -14.30
CA PRO A 766 -17.23 36.21 -13.51
C PRO A 766 -18.16 37.24 -12.85
N ARG A 767 -19.44 36.88 -12.75
CA ARG A 767 -20.47 37.67 -12.04
C ARG A 767 -20.50 37.42 -10.52
N TYR A 768 -19.62 36.56 -10.02
CA TYR A 768 -19.55 36.11 -8.63
C TYR A 768 -18.16 36.38 -8.04
N ASN A 769 -17.99 36.33 -6.72
CA ASN A 769 -16.69 36.52 -6.08
C ASN A 769 -15.81 35.27 -6.16
N PRO A 770 -14.47 35.40 -6.16
CA PRO A 770 -13.58 34.24 -6.13
C PRO A 770 -13.93 33.30 -4.96
N TRP A 771 -13.93 31.99 -5.20
CA TRP A 771 -14.36 30.93 -4.27
C TRP A 771 -15.86 30.84 -3.90
N GLU A 772 -16.76 31.68 -4.43
CA GLU A 772 -18.22 31.40 -4.35
C GLU A 772 -18.62 30.23 -5.28
N GLN A 773 -17.78 29.95 -6.27
CA GLN A 773 -17.74 28.72 -7.04
C GLN A 773 -16.31 28.19 -7.04
N ARG A 774 -16.16 26.87 -7.20
CA ARG A 774 -14.85 26.21 -7.19
C ARG A 774 -13.98 26.74 -8.33
N PHE A 775 -12.71 27.03 -8.04
CA PHE A 775 -11.75 27.43 -9.05
C PHE A 775 -11.48 26.31 -10.05
N CYS A 776 -11.23 26.68 -11.31
CA CYS A 776 -10.73 25.75 -12.32
C CYS A 776 -9.21 25.91 -12.44
N ALA A 777 -8.46 24.83 -12.21
CA ALA A 777 -7.02 24.82 -12.34
C ALA A 777 -6.58 24.33 -13.73
N CYS A 778 -5.59 24.99 -14.32
CA CYS A 778 -4.90 24.56 -15.54
C CYS A 778 -3.41 24.35 -15.25
N VAL A 779 -2.77 23.42 -15.95
CA VAL A 779 -1.37 23.00 -15.69
C VAL A 779 -0.46 23.83 -16.58
N ASP A 780 0.53 24.52 -16.02
CA ASP A 780 1.48 25.36 -16.79
C ASP A 780 0.81 26.36 -17.75
N GLY A 781 -0.46 26.71 -17.47
CA GLY A 781 -1.25 27.57 -18.33
C GLY A 781 -1.61 26.93 -19.67
N ASP A 782 -1.64 25.60 -19.78
CA ASP A 782 -1.99 24.83 -21.00
C ASP A 782 -3.27 25.32 -21.67
N PHE A 783 -4.30 25.62 -20.88
CA PHE A 783 -5.54 26.22 -21.33
C PHE A 783 -5.30 27.55 -22.07
N PHE A 784 -4.52 28.46 -21.46
CA PHE A 784 -4.20 29.75 -22.07
C PHE A 784 -3.22 29.64 -23.23
N ALA A 785 -2.27 28.69 -23.17
CA ALA A 785 -1.34 28.40 -24.25
C ALA A 785 -2.08 27.93 -25.51
N THR A 786 -3.13 27.12 -25.33
CA THR A 786 -4.00 26.66 -26.41
C THR A 786 -4.70 27.85 -27.08
N LEU A 787 -5.22 28.81 -26.29
CA LEU A 787 -5.79 30.04 -26.83
C LEU A 787 -4.76 30.87 -27.61
N ARG A 788 -3.56 31.06 -27.06
CA ARG A 788 -2.47 31.79 -27.74
C ARG A 788 -2.00 31.13 -29.03
N SER A 789 -2.16 29.82 -29.17
CA SER A 789 -1.83 29.09 -30.41
C SER A 789 -2.85 29.27 -31.54
N GLY A 790 -4.02 29.87 -31.26
CA GLY A 790 -5.13 30.00 -32.22
C GLY A 790 -5.94 28.72 -32.45
N LYS A 791 -5.58 27.60 -31.83
CA LYS A 791 -6.30 26.32 -31.95
C LYS A 791 -7.63 26.28 -31.18
N ALA A 792 -7.84 27.21 -30.26
CA ALA A 792 -9.09 27.30 -29.51
C ALA A 792 -9.54 28.74 -29.28
N ASN A 793 -10.84 28.91 -29.06
CA ASN A 793 -11.46 30.19 -28.72
C ASN A 793 -12.47 30.03 -27.56
N VAL A 794 -12.83 31.13 -26.91
CA VAL A 794 -13.86 31.19 -25.87
C VAL A 794 -14.93 32.18 -26.28
N VAL A 795 -16.19 31.75 -26.23
CA VAL A 795 -17.36 32.56 -26.57
C VAL A 795 -18.28 32.62 -25.36
N THR A 796 -18.55 33.83 -24.85
CA THR A 796 -19.57 34.04 -23.81
C THR A 796 -20.90 34.43 -24.43
N GLY A 797 -21.91 33.57 -24.32
CA GLY A 797 -23.24 33.81 -24.88
C GLY A 797 -24.28 32.79 -24.41
N THR A 798 -25.55 33.09 -24.71
CA THR A 798 -26.69 32.20 -24.46
C THR A 798 -27.13 31.58 -25.78
N ILE A 799 -27.38 30.26 -25.77
CA ILE A 799 -27.87 29.53 -26.94
C ILE A 799 -29.34 29.88 -27.16
N LYS A 800 -29.67 30.40 -28.35
CA LYS A 800 -31.03 30.61 -28.81
C LYS A 800 -31.65 29.30 -29.29
N THR A 801 -30.97 28.62 -30.21
CA THR A 801 -31.33 27.29 -30.70
C THR A 801 -30.13 26.62 -31.37
N VAL A 802 -30.11 25.29 -31.35
CA VAL A 802 -29.25 24.47 -32.19
C VAL A 802 -30.06 24.03 -33.43
N THR A 803 -29.45 24.12 -34.59
CA THR A 803 -30.01 23.68 -35.88
C THR A 803 -29.31 22.39 -36.33
N ASP A 804 -29.53 21.95 -37.58
CA ASP A 804 -28.86 20.77 -38.13
C ASP A 804 -27.32 20.90 -38.13
N LYS A 805 -26.79 22.12 -38.33
CA LYS A 805 -25.35 22.38 -38.50
C LYS A 805 -24.79 23.54 -37.68
N THR A 806 -25.64 24.30 -36.98
CA THR A 806 -25.20 25.52 -36.29
C THR A 806 -25.73 25.61 -34.86
N ILE A 807 -24.97 26.30 -34.01
CA ILE A 807 -25.46 26.82 -32.73
C ILE A 807 -25.67 28.32 -32.93
N GLU A 808 -26.92 28.78 -32.83
CA GLU A 808 -27.27 30.19 -32.89
C GLU A 808 -27.31 30.77 -31.46
N LEU A 809 -26.61 31.89 -31.26
CA LEU A 809 -26.62 32.61 -29.99
C LEU A 809 -27.62 33.78 -30.03
N ASP A 810 -28.08 34.22 -28.85
CA ASP A 810 -28.94 35.40 -28.74
C ASP A 810 -28.29 36.69 -29.29
N SER A 811 -26.97 36.74 -29.34
CA SER A 811 -26.21 37.83 -29.95
C SER A 811 -26.30 37.87 -31.48
N GLY A 812 -26.83 36.83 -32.12
CA GLY A 812 -26.81 36.63 -33.57
C GLY A 812 -25.54 35.93 -34.08
N GLU A 813 -24.54 35.69 -33.23
CA GLU A 813 -23.36 34.90 -33.59
C GLU A 813 -23.74 33.43 -33.86
N ARG A 814 -23.09 32.81 -34.85
CA ARG A 814 -23.34 31.43 -35.27
C ARG A 814 -22.06 30.61 -35.19
N LEU A 815 -22.11 29.51 -34.43
CA LEU A 815 -21.02 28.54 -34.36
C LEU A 815 -21.34 27.34 -35.26
N HIS A 816 -20.33 26.79 -35.93
CA HIS A 816 -20.48 25.69 -36.89
C HIS A 816 -19.68 24.44 -36.44
N PRO A 817 -20.13 23.73 -35.39
CA PRO A 817 -19.47 22.51 -34.92
C PRO A 817 -19.75 21.30 -35.82
N ASP A 818 -18.78 20.39 -35.88
CA ASP A 818 -18.96 19.00 -36.31
C ASP A 818 -19.28 18.09 -35.09
N LEU A 819 -18.94 18.55 -33.89
CA LEU A 819 -19.10 17.86 -32.60
C LEU A 819 -19.49 18.85 -31.50
N ILE A 820 -20.50 18.49 -30.70
CA ILE A 820 -20.89 19.20 -29.50
C ILE A 820 -20.52 18.36 -28.26
N VAL A 821 -19.84 18.97 -27.29
CA VAL A 821 -19.52 18.36 -26.00
C VAL A 821 -20.29 19.08 -24.90
N THR A 822 -21.19 18.39 -24.20
CA THR A 822 -22.06 19.00 -23.17
C THR A 822 -21.42 18.92 -21.79
N ALA A 823 -20.41 19.74 -21.52
CA ALA A 823 -19.74 19.84 -20.22
C ALA A 823 -20.57 20.65 -19.18
N THR A 824 -21.84 20.30 -19.02
CA THR A 824 -22.86 21.11 -18.31
C THR A 824 -22.96 20.84 -16.80
N GLY A 825 -22.31 19.78 -16.31
CA GLY A 825 -22.23 19.46 -14.88
C GLY A 825 -22.47 17.99 -14.59
N LEU A 826 -22.53 17.65 -13.30
CA LEU A 826 -22.75 16.29 -12.83
C LEU A 826 -23.97 16.25 -11.93
N LYS A 827 -24.75 15.17 -12.03
CA LYS A 827 -25.86 14.93 -11.12
C LYS A 827 -25.33 14.38 -9.80
N LEU A 828 -25.86 14.92 -8.71
CA LEU A 828 -25.47 14.51 -7.37
C LEU A 828 -26.33 13.32 -6.91
N ARG A 829 -25.73 12.38 -6.17
CA ARG A 829 -26.40 11.22 -5.57
C ARG A 829 -25.70 10.83 -4.26
N PHE A 830 -26.41 10.93 -3.14
CA PHE A 830 -25.89 10.51 -1.83
C PHE A 830 -25.96 8.99 -1.67
N GLY A 831 -24.99 8.42 -0.95
CA GLY A 831 -24.94 7.00 -0.61
C GLY A 831 -24.92 6.05 -1.82
N GLY A 832 -24.50 6.52 -3.00
CA GLY A 832 -24.46 5.70 -4.22
C GLY A 832 -25.84 5.22 -4.70
N GLY A 833 -26.94 5.76 -4.15
CA GLY A 833 -28.30 5.30 -4.48
C GLY A 833 -28.82 4.13 -3.67
N ILE A 834 -28.13 3.73 -2.60
CA ILE A 834 -28.58 2.70 -1.68
C ILE A 834 -29.90 3.13 -1.02
N ARG A 835 -30.84 2.20 -0.93
CA ARG A 835 -32.08 2.40 -0.16
C ARG A 835 -31.80 2.13 1.32
N PHE A 836 -31.95 3.15 2.15
CA PHE A 836 -31.72 3.04 3.59
C PHE A 836 -33.01 2.90 4.38
N ALA A 837 -32.99 2.04 5.40
CA ALA A 837 -34.09 1.86 6.33
C ALA A 837 -33.59 1.68 7.78
N LEU A 838 -34.45 2.00 8.75
CA LEU A 838 -34.30 1.68 10.17
C LEU A 838 -35.46 0.77 10.58
N ASP A 839 -35.16 -0.45 11.01
CA ASP A 839 -36.14 -1.46 11.41
C ASP A 839 -37.24 -1.66 10.34
N GLY A 840 -36.84 -1.71 9.07
CA GLY A 840 -37.72 -1.87 7.91
C GLY A 840 -38.40 -0.60 7.43
N ARG A 841 -38.25 0.54 8.13
CA ARG A 841 -38.86 1.82 7.76
C ARG A 841 -37.88 2.70 6.97
N PRO A 842 -38.18 3.06 5.71
CA PRO A 842 -37.34 3.97 4.93
C PRO A 842 -37.18 5.33 5.62
N PHE A 843 -36.06 6.01 5.39
CA PHE A 843 -35.87 7.39 5.83
C PHE A 843 -35.20 8.26 4.76
N GLU A 844 -35.57 9.53 4.76
CA GLU A 844 -34.93 10.55 3.92
C GLU A 844 -33.70 11.12 4.65
N TRP A 845 -32.53 11.05 4.02
CA TRP A 845 -31.29 11.56 4.58
C TRP A 845 -31.16 13.08 4.43
N SER A 846 -31.80 13.67 3.41
CA SER A 846 -31.83 15.12 3.16
C SER A 846 -32.51 15.88 4.29
N ASP A 847 -33.37 15.23 5.07
CA ASP A 847 -34.03 15.82 6.22
C ASP A 847 -33.22 15.80 7.52
N LYS A 848 -32.10 15.09 7.53
CA LYS A 848 -31.30 14.84 8.74
C LYS A 848 -30.10 15.77 8.81
N PHE A 849 -29.77 16.24 10.00
CA PHE A 849 -28.53 16.98 10.23
C PHE A 849 -27.31 16.05 10.26
N ALA A 850 -26.16 16.53 9.76
CA ALA A 850 -24.91 15.79 9.84
C ALA A 850 -24.09 16.17 11.08
N TRP A 851 -23.92 15.21 11.98
CA TRP A 851 -23.00 15.33 13.09
C TRP A 851 -21.55 15.20 12.59
N ARG A 852 -20.74 16.20 12.90
CA ARG A 852 -19.35 16.42 12.48
C ARG A 852 -19.10 16.26 10.98
N ALA A 853 -20.13 16.55 10.16
CA ALA A 853 -20.12 16.26 8.73
C ALA A 853 -19.67 14.82 8.41
N ALA A 854 -20.07 13.86 9.25
CA ALA A 854 -19.64 12.47 9.19
C ALA A 854 -20.73 11.46 9.54
N MET A 855 -21.69 11.75 10.43
CA MET A 855 -22.80 10.83 10.77
C MET A 855 -24.15 11.53 10.64
N LEU A 856 -25.24 10.79 10.41
CA LEU A 856 -26.58 11.35 10.31
C LEU A 856 -27.32 11.34 11.65
N GLN A 857 -28.08 12.40 11.91
CA GLN A 857 -28.99 12.51 13.05
C GLN A 857 -29.93 11.30 13.14
N GLY A 858 -29.93 10.65 14.30
CA GLY A 858 -30.84 9.54 14.61
C GLY A 858 -30.57 8.27 13.82
N VAL A 859 -29.45 8.18 13.07
CA VAL A 859 -29.06 6.97 12.34
C VAL A 859 -27.89 6.29 13.07
N PRO A 860 -28.06 5.05 13.54
CA PRO A 860 -27.00 4.35 14.27
C PRO A 860 -25.84 3.94 13.37
N ASN A 861 -24.61 4.08 13.88
CA ASN A 861 -23.40 3.48 13.31
C ASN A 861 -23.16 3.67 11.79
N MET A 862 -23.69 4.75 11.21
CA MET A 862 -23.49 5.07 9.80
C MET A 862 -22.62 6.32 9.67
N VAL A 863 -21.49 6.17 8.97
CA VAL A 863 -20.53 7.22 8.72
C VAL A 863 -20.41 7.46 7.22
N PHE A 864 -20.39 8.72 6.77
CA PHE A 864 -20.09 9.07 5.39
C PHE A 864 -18.82 9.93 5.30
N LEU A 865 -18.02 9.67 4.27
CA LEU A 865 -16.70 10.25 4.08
C LEU A 865 -16.78 11.41 3.08
N THR A 866 -16.70 12.64 3.58
CA THR A 866 -16.84 13.85 2.74
C THR A 866 -15.57 14.69 2.72
N GLY A 867 -15.29 15.32 1.57
CA GLY A 867 -14.13 16.19 1.36
C GLY A 867 -14.41 17.67 1.65
N TYR A 868 -13.58 18.55 1.07
CA TYR A 868 -13.70 20.00 1.17
C TYR A 868 -14.11 20.64 -0.17
N GLU A 869 -14.83 21.75 -0.08
CA GLU A 869 -15.16 22.59 -1.24
C GLU A 869 -13.96 23.39 -1.74
N THR A 870 -13.14 23.88 -0.80
CA THR A 870 -12.03 24.83 -1.05
C THR A 870 -10.64 24.21 -0.89
N ALA A 871 -10.58 22.90 -0.69
CA ALA A 871 -9.34 22.15 -0.53
C ALA A 871 -9.51 20.72 -1.09
N SER A 872 -8.46 19.93 -1.05
CA SER A 872 -8.43 18.58 -1.59
C SER A 872 -9.40 17.64 -0.86
N TRP A 873 -10.08 16.79 -1.62
CA TRP A 873 -11.11 15.88 -1.10
C TRP A 873 -10.57 14.96 0.01
N THR A 874 -9.38 14.40 -0.22
CA THR A 874 -8.70 13.45 0.68
C THR A 874 -8.50 14.00 2.09
N LEU A 875 -8.27 15.31 2.23
CA LEU A 875 -8.10 15.95 3.54
C LEU A 875 -9.36 15.83 4.40
N GLY A 876 -10.53 16.10 3.82
CA GLY A 876 -11.81 16.04 4.53
C GLY A 876 -12.21 14.61 4.84
N ALA A 877 -11.98 13.70 3.89
CA ALA A 877 -12.22 12.28 4.06
C ALA A 877 -11.36 11.70 5.19
N ASP A 878 -10.10 12.13 5.32
CA ASP A 878 -9.21 11.72 6.41
C ASP A 878 -9.69 12.23 7.78
N VAL A 879 -10.18 13.46 7.85
CA VAL A 879 -10.80 14.00 9.07
C VAL A 879 -11.99 13.13 9.49
N SER A 880 -12.89 12.77 8.56
CA SER A 880 -14.06 11.93 8.87
C SER A 880 -13.64 10.51 9.30
N ALA A 881 -12.68 9.89 8.62
CA ALA A 881 -12.16 8.56 8.98
C ALA A 881 -11.52 8.54 10.38
N ARG A 882 -10.80 9.60 10.75
CA ARG A 882 -10.21 9.73 12.10
C ARG A 882 -11.26 9.93 13.19
N VAL A 883 -12.33 10.69 12.93
CA VAL A 883 -13.46 10.80 13.85
C VAL A 883 -14.09 9.41 14.06
N PHE A 884 -14.28 8.64 12.99
CA PHE A 884 -14.80 7.29 13.08
C PHE A 884 -13.92 6.36 13.93
N VAL A 885 -12.61 6.34 13.69
CA VAL A 885 -11.68 5.55 14.52
C VAL A 885 -11.80 5.88 16.00
N ARG A 886 -11.90 7.18 16.35
CA ARG A 886 -12.06 7.59 17.75
C ARG A 886 -13.38 7.12 18.34
N ILE A 887 -14.45 7.08 17.54
CA ILE A 887 -15.73 6.50 17.97
C ILE A 887 -15.57 5.01 18.25
N LEU A 888 -14.93 4.24 17.36
CA LEU A 888 -14.66 2.82 17.59
C LEU A 888 -13.87 2.56 18.88
N GLN A 889 -12.80 3.33 19.09
CA GLN A 889 -11.97 3.23 20.30
C GLN A 889 -12.77 3.55 21.57
N GLU A 890 -13.62 4.57 21.52
CA GLU A 890 -14.46 4.96 22.66
C GLU A 890 -15.53 3.91 22.96
N MET A 891 -16.12 3.32 21.93
CA MET A 891 -17.09 2.24 22.08
C MET A 891 -16.46 0.99 22.70
N GLN A 892 -15.25 0.64 22.27
CA GLN A 892 -14.51 -0.47 22.88
C GLN A 892 -14.23 -0.19 24.36
N LYS A 893 -13.81 1.02 24.72
CA LYS A 893 -13.57 1.42 26.13
C LYS A 893 -14.82 1.34 26.98
N ARG A 894 -15.98 1.70 26.43
CA ARG A 894 -17.27 1.68 27.12
C ARG A 894 -17.97 0.32 27.06
N ASN A 895 -17.44 -0.62 26.28
CA ASN A 895 -18.05 -1.91 25.99
C ASN A 895 -19.49 -1.78 25.44
N VAL A 896 -19.68 -0.88 24.46
CA VAL A 896 -20.95 -0.58 23.81
C VAL A 896 -20.87 -0.84 22.31
N THR A 897 -22.02 -0.99 21.66
CA THR A 897 -22.11 -1.45 20.25
C THR A 897 -22.82 -0.48 19.33
N MET A 898 -23.48 0.54 19.88
CA MET A 898 -24.27 1.51 19.15
C MET A 898 -23.84 2.95 19.48
N ALA A 899 -23.65 3.77 18.45
CA ALA A 899 -23.41 5.21 18.53
C ALA A 899 -24.44 5.94 17.65
N VAL A 900 -25.22 6.85 18.25
CA VAL A 900 -26.32 7.56 17.56
C VAL A 900 -26.21 9.07 17.80
N PRO A 901 -26.09 9.89 16.74
CA PRO A 901 -26.09 11.35 16.91
C PRO A 901 -27.48 11.87 17.25
N ARG A 902 -27.61 12.58 18.38
CA ARG A 902 -28.88 13.15 18.87
C ARG A 902 -28.66 14.61 19.28
N PRO A 903 -29.32 15.57 18.61
CA PRO A 903 -29.11 16.96 18.94
C PRO A 903 -29.74 17.29 20.29
N SER A 904 -28.98 17.94 21.15
CA SER A 904 -29.47 18.40 22.46
C SER A 904 -30.43 19.59 22.36
N ARG A 905 -30.46 20.28 21.22
CA ARG A 905 -31.29 21.46 20.96
C ARG A 905 -31.67 21.61 19.49
N SER A 906 -32.74 22.35 19.23
CA SER A 906 -33.08 22.82 17.89
C SER A 906 -31.98 23.72 17.32
N MET A 907 -31.79 23.69 16.00
CA MET A 907 -30.75 24.46 15.32
C MET A 907 -31.20 24.88 13.91
N PRO A 908 -30.66 25.98 13.37
CA PRO A 908 -31.01 26.44 12.04
C PRO A 908 -30.50 25.48 10.96
N ASP A 909 -31.32 25.29 9.93
CA ASP A 909 -30.94 24.58 8.70
C ASP A 909 -29.91 25.40 7.90
N LYS A 910 -28.77 24.77 7.63
CA LYS A 910 -27.71 25.29 6.76
C LYS A 910 -27.36 24.23 5.71
N PRO A 911 -26.95 24.62 4.50
CA PRO A 911 -26.51 23.66 3.51
C PRO A 911 -25.16 23.04 3.90
N MET A 912 -24.94 21.76 3.56
CA MET A 912 -23.65 21.07 3.74
C MET A 912 -22.52 21.68 2.91
N MET A 913 -22.90 22.31 1.81
CA MET A 913 -22.03 22.92 0.80
C MET A 913 -22.45 24.38 0.58
N SER A 914 -21.49 25.29 0.53
CA SER A 914 -21.70 26.74 0.43
C SER A 914 -21.54 27.30 -0.99
N LEU A 915 -21.07 26.50 -1.94
CA LEU A 915 -20.88 26.94 -3.33
C LEU A 915 -22.22 27.15 -4.07
N ASN A 916 -22.28 28.16 -4.95
CA ASN A 916 -23.50 28.55 -5.69
C ASN A 916 -23.56 28.10 -7.17
N SER A 917 -22.70 27.14 -7.56
CA SER A 917 -22.66 26.60 -8.93
C SER A 917 -23.97 25.91 -9.34
N THR A 918 -24.29 25.92 -10.64
CA THR A 918 -25.57 25.41 -11.16
C THR A 918 -25.87 23.96 -10.77
N TYR A 919 -24.87 23.08 -10.78
CA TYR A 919 -25.03 21.67 -10.41
C TYR A 919 -25.31 21.46 -8.90
N LEU A 920 -25.09 22.48 -8.06
CA LEU A 920 -25.36 22.47 -6.62
C LEU A 920 -26.69 23.13 -6.25
N LYS A 921 -27.48 23.63 -7.21
CA LYS A 921 -28.76 24.28 -6.92
C LYS A 921 -29.74 23.39 -6.15
N ARG A 922 -29.71 22.07 -6.41
CA ARG A 922 -30.53 21.05 -5.72
C ARG A 922 -29.79 20.33 -4.60
N VAL A 923 -28.67 20.88 -4.10
CA VAL A 923 -27.85 20.20 -3.09
C VAL A 923 -28.62 19.90 -1.80
N ARG A 924 -29.60 20.75 -1.43
CA ARG A 924 -30.46 20.56 -0.25
C ARG A 924 -31.39 19.36 -0.36
N GLU A 925 -31.74 18.96 -1.57
CA GLU A 925 -32.60 17.79 -1.80
C GLU A 925 -31.78 16.50 -1.82
N VAL A 926 -30.47 16.59 -2.07
CA VAL A 926 -29.60 15.42 -2.29
C VAL A 926 -28.69 15.12 -1.11
N LEU A 927 -28.16 16.14 -0.44
CA LEU A 927 -27.23 15.99 0.69
C LEU A 927 -27.92 16.26 2.03
N PRO A 928 -27.38 15.73 3.15
CA PRO A 928 -27.87 16.02 4.49
C PRO A 928 -27.78 17.51 4.87
N LYS A 929 -28.57 17.94 5.85
CA LYS A 929 -28.53 19.29 6.42
C LYS A 929 -27.27 19.49 7.28
N ALA A 930 -26.77 20.71 7.32
CA ALA A 930 -25.77 21.17 8.29
C ALA A 930 -26.44 22.13 9.30
N GLY A 931 -25.82 22.28 10.46
CA GLY A 931 -26.33 23.09 11.56
C GLY A 931 -25.23 23.95 12.21
N THR A 932 -25.14 23.90 13.53
CA THR A 932 -24.18 24.68 14.33
C THR A 932 -23.36 23.79 15.26
N GLY A 933 -22.21 24.29 15.73
CA GLY A 933 -21.35 23.54 16.65
C GLY A 933 -20.86 22.22 16.03
N VAL A 934 -21.10 21.10 16.72
CA VAL A 934 -20.75 19.77 16.20
C VAL A 934 -21.55 19.37 14.96
N TRP A 935 -22.67 20.04 14.67
CA TRP A 935 -23.50 19.79 13.49
C TRP A 935 -23.12 20.66 12.28
N ALA A 936 -22.12 21.53 12.41
CA ALA A 936 -21.69 22.41 11.32
C ALA A 936 -21.02 21.64 10.17
N ALA A 937 -21.15 22.17 8.95
CA ALA A 937 -20.38 21.70 7.81
C ALA A 937 -18.87 21.91 8.03
N LYS A 938 -18.05 21.18 7.27
CA LYS A 938 -16.59 21.33 7.31
C LYS A 938 -16.19 22.75 6.91
N THR A 939 -15.24 23.34 7.63
CA THR A 939 -14.85 24.74 7.41
C THR A 939 -13.47 24.86 6.79
N ASN A 940 -12.46 24.34 7.48
CA ASN A 940 -11.08 24.29 6.99
C ASN A 940 -10.33 23.13 7.65
N TYR A 941 -9.33 22.63 6.93
CA TYR A 941 -8.57 21.45 7.34
C TYR A 941 -7.94 21.58 8.74
N PHE A 942 -7.33 22.72 9.07
CA PHE A 942 -6.62 22.88 10.34
C PHE A 942 -7.57 22.79 11.54
N ALA A 943 -8.66 23.55 11.51
CA ALA A 943 -9.65 23.56 12.58
C ALA A 943 -10.36 22.19 12.72
N ASP A 944 -10.75 21.59 11.60
CA ASP A 944 -11.48 20.32 11.62
C ASP A 944 -10.57 19.15 12.01
N MET A 945 -9.31 19.15 11.58
CA MET A 945 -8.32 18.15 12.04
C MET A 945 -8.06 18.29 13.55
N ALA A 946 -7.96 19.52 14.07
CA ALA A 946 -7.82 19.73 15.51
C ALA A 946 -9.05 19.20 16.29
N ARG A 947 -10.27 19.49 15.82
CA ARG A 947 -11.51 18.95 16.40
C ARG A 947 -11.60 17.42 16.26
N ALA A 948 -11.13 16.86 15.16
CA ALA A 948 -11.10 15.42 14.93
C ALA A 948 -10.09 14.73 15.84
N LYS A 949 -8.94 15.33 16.15
CA LYS A 949 -7.93 14.75 17.05
C LYS A 949 -8.26 14.95 18.53
N TRP A 950 -8.64 16.16 18.92
CA TRP A 950 -8.72 16.55 20.33
C TRP A 950 -10.12 16.96 20.79
N GLY A 951 -11.04 17.29 19.88
CA GLY A 951 -12.39 17.69 20.26
C GLY A 951 -13.23 16.54 20.83
N SER A 952 -14.21 16.84 21.70
CA SER A 952 -15.13 15.86 22.30
C SER A 952 -15.99 15.12 21.27
N ILE A 953 -15.89 13.79 21.24
CA ILE A 953 -16.78 12.93 20.43
C ILE A 953 -18.09 12.58 21.14
N SER A 954 -18.22 12.85 22.45
CA SER A 954 -19.42 12.52 23.24
C SER A 954 -20.53 13.57 23.13
N THR A 955 -20.21 14.78 22.68
CA THR A 955 -21.19 15.86 22.57
C THR A 955 -22.21 15.52 21.49
N ASP A 956 -23.48 15.43 21.86
CA ASP A 956 -24.61 15.06 21.00
C ASP A 956 -24.43 13.69 20.30
N LEU A 957 -23.66 12.77 20.91
CA LEU A 957 -23.48 11.39 20.45
C LEU A 957 -23.76 10.43 21.61
N GLU A 958 -24.86 9.68 21.50
CA GLU A 958 -25.28 8.69 22.48
C GLU A 958 -24.60 7.34 22.21
N PHE A 959 -24.12 6.69 23.28
CA PHE A 959 -23.41 5.40 23.24
C PHE A 959 -24.22 4.36 24.02
N SER A 960 -24.52 3.19 23.42
CA SER A 960 -25.37 2.13 24.03
C SER A 960 -25.15 0.70 23.52
#